data_AF-A0A9D1EDY1-F1
#
_entry.id   AF-A0A9D1EDY1-F1
#
_cell.length_a   1.000
_cell.length_b   1.000
_cell.length_c   1.000
_cell.angle_alpha   90.00
_cell.angle_beta   90.00
_cell.angle_gamma   90.00
#
_symmetry.space_group_name_H-M   'P 1'
#
loop_
_entity.id
_entity.type
_entity.pdbx_description
1 polymer ?
#
loop_
_entity_poly.entity_id
_entity_poly.type
_entity_poly.pdbx_seq_one_letter_code
_entity_poly.pdbx_strand_id
1 'polypeptide(L)'
;MVSKNSWKESGQSWIGIYSTNQPAESDPSFAEKLGANLADSKNQAVGYTDFILDNLTITSRKANVSDLQQLVEQSEQLVKENYSEATWKSFSEALENAKEVLADTSMDQDTVDKAKEALQTAKDQLEVIAGIVTGTITDKDGNKLSGITVTAKADEKEITAETDTNGVYVLNGLTFGEWTITAESDQYDAEKAIITTSKEEVKLTKDFVLEQVNVTVTGNVTQVGRPVEGATVCIAVNNKAITAVTNADGRYELKEIPAGTYVVTAEKEGFDPASTTAKITKDGNIKVDLMLAPISTQQTYASVDGQGNSTWEYLATNPNSISIQVVNGKTEMSFQDGTNNATNFVRSTVIPGFENGSVEMDLIARSTASNVGFILRMVDSSNYISVGTKDKNNEWCIKVVKDGVVSEKDFVAPEWKTGETLHVKSEIVGNTIKMWLNNELVLDAAMNAIPTGKGYVGLGTSKANTLVADNMKATIYDTAGTDVQTIAGYVSENGNPIANADIVLYVSGNTEEVLATTKTDANGNYKFSNIPYGDYIVRAIYGESQAEVAVKVVEAAFYCLAPAMDLKEATDTVDKTILQAVADIYSTYDETEYTKESWAVFAQALEDAQAVLANEAATQEEVDAALETLKNAASGLTKAEIPVPVDKNAIKVVAGIYKTYDETEYTKESWTILEEALKVADQVIADEETTQEEVDAALQTLIDAGEGLQKAEKPVEINKVGLEVATTIYATYDAAEYTEESWAVFAQALENAQAVLANEAATQEEVDQALETVMNAAAGLEKVERPAEQTLKVSYRTHVQNDGWQDFVSDGETSGTHGRGLRLEGIEIR
;
A
#
# COMPACT_ATOMS: atom_id res chain seq x y z
N MET A 1 61.20 -95.24 41.66
CA MET A 1 60.31 -96.05 42.52
C MET A 1 59.34 -95.13 43.22
N VAL A 2 58.05 -95.19 42.85
CA VAL A 2 56.88 -94.99 43.74
C VAL A 2 55.84 -96.02 43.27
N SER A 3 55.19 -96.69 44.22
CA SER A 3 54.44 -97.94 44.03
C SER A 3 53.01 -97.75 43.49
N LYS A 4 52.48 -98.80 42.87
CA LYS A 4 51.27 -98.88 42.04
C LYS A 4 49.92 -98.72 42.78
N ASN A 5 49.88 -98.37 44.07
CA ASN A 5 48.72 -98.66 44.94
C ASN A 5 47.99 -97.45 45.56
N SER A 6 48.01 -96.25 44.97
CA SER A 6 47.25 -95.11 45.51
C SER A 6 46.67 -94.18 44.44
N TRP A 7 45.87 -94.72 43.51
CA TRP A 7 45.06 -93.93 42.59
C TRP A 7 43.57 -94.13 42.91
N LYS A 8 42.92 -93.13 43.51
CA LYS A 8 41.46 -93.03 43.59
C LYS A 8 40.97 -92.17 42.44
N GLU A 9 39.87 -92.57 41.82
CA GLU A 9 39.18 -91.89 40.71
C GLU A 9 38.79 -90.46 41.11
N SER A 10 39.58 -89.46 40.71
CA SER A 10 39.28 -88.03 40.88
C SER A 10 38.91 -87.33 39.57
N GLY A 11 38.66 -88.08 38.48
CA GLY A 11 38.37 -87.50 37.16
C GLY A 11 39.54 -86.74 36.50
N GLN A 12 40.73 -86.74 37.13
CA GLN A 12 41.94 -86.13 36.56
C GLN A 12 42.68 -87.11 35.63
N SER A 13 43.00 -86.65 34.43
CA SER A 13 43.93 -87.34 33.53
C SER A 13 45.36 -86.94 33.87
N TRP A 14 46.27 -87.93 33.91
CA TRP A 14 47.69 -87.71 34.19
C TRP A 14 48.51 -88.08 32.95
N ILE A 15 49.48 -87.23 32.59
CA ILE A 15 50.57 -87.57 31.67
C ILE A 15 51.81 -87.86 32.52
N GLY A 16 52.44 -89.01 32.30
CA GLY A 16 53.68 -89.41 32.95
C GLY A 16 54.63 -90.10 31.97
N ILE A 17 55.94 -89.93 32.19
CA ILE A 17 57.01 -90.58 31.43
C ILE A 17 57.63 -91.65 32.34
N TYR A 18 57.90 -92.84 31.80
CA TYR A 18 58.54 -93.95 32.51
C TYR A 18 59.81 -94.38 31.76
N SER A 19 60.89 -94.68 32.49
CA SER A 19 62.17 -95.16 31.94
C SER A 19 62.31 -96.67 32.12
N THR A 20 62.69 -97.39 31.06
CA THR A 20 62.98 -98.84 31.06
C THR A 20 64.43 -99.13 31.45
N ASN A 21 64.71 -100.28 32.07
CA ASN A 21 66.07 -100.68 32.49
C ASN A 21 67.00 -101.13 31.32
N GLN A 22 66.64 -100.86 30.07
CA GLN A 22 67.47 -101.16 28.90
C GLN A 22 67.95 -99.87 28.22
N PRO A 23 69.26 -99.65 28.06
CA PRO A 23 69.78 -98.61 27.18
C PRO A 23 69.51 -98.98 25.71
N ALA A 24 69.14 -97.99 24.90
CA ALA A 24 69.02 -98.17 23.45
C ALA A 24 70.41 -98.11 22.80
N GLU A 25 71.02 -99.25 22.53
CA GLU A 25 72.20 -99.33 21.67
C GLU A 25 71.80 -99.28 20.19
N SER A 26 72.48 -98.44 19.42
CA SER A 26 73.33 -98.91 18.30
C SER A 26 74.12 -97.75 17.67
N ASP A 27 74.82 -96.96 18.49
CA ASP A 27 75.93 -96.13 17.99
C ASP A 27 77.25 -96.73 18.50
N PRO A 28 78.00 -97.45 17.63
CA PRO A 28 79.29 -98.05 17.97
C PRO A 28 80.38 -97.05 18.37
N SER A 29 80.17 -95.74 18.24
CA SER A 29 81.16 -94.71 18.59
C SER A 29 81.21 -94.34 20.08
N PHE A 30 80.31 -94.88 20.91
CA PHE A 30 80.30 -94.63 22.36
C PHE A 30 81.20 -95.60 23.16
N ALA A 31 81.41 -96.83 22.66
CA ALA A 31 82.24 -97.84 23.32
C ALA A 31 83.76 -97.57 23.18
N GLU A 32 84.17 -96.75 22.20
CA GLU A 32 85.58 -96.38 21.99
C GLU A 32 86.01 -95.17 22.85
N LYS A 33 85.07 -94.47 23.50
CA LYS A 33 85.33 -93.32 24.40
C LYS A 33 85.40 -93.67 25.89
N LEU A 34 85.06 -94.89 26.28
CA LEU A 34 85.18 -95.37 27.66
C LEU A 34 86.45 -96.22 27.80
N GLY A 35 87.59 -95.52 27.90
CA GLY A 35 88.88 -96.12 28.21
C GLY A 35 88.86 -96.97 29.48
N ALA A 36 89.73 -97.97 29.50
CA ALA A 36 89.85 -99.00 30.53
C ALA A 36 89.89 -98.46 31.96
N ASN A 37 88.80 -98.65 32.72
CA ASN A 37 88.79 -99.10 34.12
C ASN A 37 87.38 -98.94 34.69
N LEU A 38 86.75 -100.06 35.06
CA LEU A 38 85.94 -100.26 36.27
C LEU A 38 85.11 -101.52 36.06
N ALA A 39 85.80 -102.65 36.20
CA ALA A 39 85.15 -103.84 36.70
C ALA A 39 84.71 -103.58 38.14
N ASP A 40 83.56 -104.14 38.49
CA ASP A 40 83.02 -104.38 39.82
C ASP A 40 82.13 -103.31 40.50
N SER A 41 81.03 -103.85 41.05
CA SER A 41 80.08 -103.28 42.01
C SER A 41 78.79 -102.54 41.53
N LYS A 42 77.69 -103.24 41.79
CA LYS A 42 76.26 -102.90 41.81
C LYS A 42 75.92 -101.49 42.34
N ASN A 43 75.61 -100.53 41.45
CA ASN A 43 74.57 -99.48 41.59
C ASN A 43 74.76 -98.37 40.53
N GLN A 44 74.27 -98.57 39.30
CA GLN A 44 74.09 -97.43 38.38
C GLN A 44 72.70 -97.49 37.74
N ALA A 45 71.83 -96.64 38.27
CA ALA A 45 70.65 -96.17 37.57
C ALA A 45 71.11 -95.34 36.37
N VAL A 46 71.08 -95.93 35.18
CA VAL A 46 71.18 -95.19 33.92
C VAL A 46 69.79 -94.66 33.57
N GLY A 47 69.38 -93.62 34.29
CA GLY A 47 68.36 -92.67 33.82
C GLY A 47 69.06 -91.49 33.16
N TYR A 48 68.37 -90.80 32.24
CA TYR A 48 68.84 -89.54 31.65
C TYR A 48 69.25 -88.58 32.78
N THR A 49 70.49 -88.09 32.79
CA THR A 49 70.98 -87.18 33.84
C THR A 49 70.48 -85.75 33.67
N ASP A 50 70.09 -85.34 32.47
CA ASP A 50 69.45 -84.05 32.19
C ASP A 50 68.28 -84.24 31.20
N PHE A 51 67.04 -84.17 31.69
CA PHE A 51 65.85 -84.14 30.83
C PHE A 51 65.07 -82.85 31.12
N ILE A 52 65.00 -81.96 30.13
CA ILE A 52 64.26 -80.69 30.21
C ILE A 52 63.02 -80.83 29.32
N LEU A 53 61.83 -80.80 29.94
CA LEU A 53 60.58 -80.56 29.23
C LEU A 53 60.48 -79.06 28.96
N ASP A 54 60.92 -78.65 27.79
CA ASP A 54 60.76 -77.29 27.32
C ASP A 54 59.59 -77.23 26.30
N ASN A 55 58.73 -76.22 26.42
CA ASN A 55 57.56 -75.97 25.57
C ASN A 55 56.39 -76.99 25.58
N LEU A 56 56.13 -77.69 26.69
CA LEU A 56 54.89 -78.48 26.81
C LEU A 56 53.68 -77.55 26.98
N THR A 57 52.83 -77.45 25.96
CA THR A 57 51.56 -76.72 26.02
C THR A 57 50.40 -77.70 26.04
N ILE A 58 49.59 -77.68 27.10
CA ILE A 58 48.31 -78.40 27.16
C ILE A 58 47.21 -77.36 27.00
N THR A 59 46.46 -77.41 25.90
CA THR A 59 45.33 -76.52 25.65
C THR A 59 44.03 -77.30 25.78
N SER A 60 43.11 -76.84 26.63
CA SER A 60 41.73 -77.33 26.63
C SER A 60 41.08 -76.94 25.29
N ARG A 61 40.37 -77.89 24.67
CA ARG A 61 39.56 -77.59 23.48
C ARG A 61 38.49 -76.58 23.91
N LYS A 62 38.34 -75.47 23.19
CA LYS A 62 37.21 -74.55 23.39
C LYS A 62 35.89 -75.33 23.32
N ALA A 63 34.92 -74.96 24.15
CA ALA A 63 33.59 -75.56 24.12
C ALA A 63 32.96 -75.40 22.73
N ASN A 64 32.26 -76.43 22.26
CA ASN A 64 31.49 -76.40 21.03
C ASN A 64 30.11 -75.81 21.30
N VAL A 65 29.86 -74.62 20.75
CA VAL A 65 28.62 -73.85 20.96
C VAL A 65 27.64 -73.92 19.78
N SER A 66 28.01 -74.58 18.68
CA SER A 66 27.25 -74.55 17.43
C SER A 66 25.77 -74.91 17.59
N ASP A 67 25.48 -75.98 18.34
CA ASP A 67 24.11 -76.41 18.59
C ASP A 67 23.32 -75.42 19.47
N LEU A 68 23.96 -74.84 20.48
CA LEU A 68 23.33 -73.83 21.34
C LEU A 68 23.05 -72.56 20.53
N GLN A 69 24.01 -72.13 19.72
CA GLN A 69 23.88 -71.00 18.83
C GLN A 69 22.72 -71.19 17.84
N GLN A 70 22.62 -72.36 17.21
CA GLN A 70 21.51 -72.68 16.31
C GLN A 70 20.15 -72.67 17.06
N LEU A 71 20.11 -73.18 18.30
CA LEU A 71 18.88 -73.19 19.09
C LEU A 71 18.47 -71.77 19.51
N VAL A 72 19.41 -70.90 19.85
CA VAL A 72 19.17 -69.48 20.14
C VAL A 72 18.63 -68.79 18.90
N GLU A 73 19.30 -68.93 17.75
CA GLU A 73 18.86 -68.34 16.47
C GLU A 73 17.43 -68.78 16.11
N GLN A 74 17.06 -70.04 16.31
CA GLN A 74 15.69 -70.53 16.10
C GLN A 74 14.69 -69.99 17.13
N SER A 75 15.13 -69.81 18.38
CA SER A 75 14.30 -69.36 19.49
C SER A 75 13.97 -67.87 19.39
N GLU A 76 14.90 -67.07 18.85
CA GLU A 76 14.69 -65.65 18.57
C GLU A 76 13.65 -65.38 17.47
N GLN A 77 13.32 -66.38 16.65
CA GLN A 77 12.26 -66.27 15.65
C GLN A 77 10.85 -66.47 16.23
N LEU A 78 10.73 -66.86 17.50
CA LEU A 78 9.44 -67.03 18.15
C LEU A 78 8.85 -65.67 18.53
N VAL A 79 7.54 -65.52 18.36
CA VAL A 79 6.81 -64.26 18.59
C VAL A 79 5.98 -64.39 19.86
N LYS A 80 6.23 -63.51 20.84
CA LYS A 80 5.66 -63.56 22.20
C LYS A 80 4.14 -63.69 22.20
N GLU A 81 3.48 -62.95 21.32
CA GLU A 81 2.02 -62.81 21.25
C GLU A 81 1.31 -64.13 20.94
N ASN A 82 2.03 -65.14 20.45
CA ASN A 82 1.47 -66.45 20.13
C ASN A 82 1.42 -67.42 21.33
N TYR A 83 2.05 -67.07 22.45
CA TYR A 83 2.26 -67.95 23.58
C TYR A 83 1.67 -67.40 24.88
N SER A 84 1.34 -68.29 25.82
CA SER A 84 0.84 -67.87 27.13
C SER A 84 1.94 -67.13 27.91
N GLU A 85 1.54 -66.08 28.62
CA GLU A 85 2.48 -65.21 29.35
C GLU A 85 3.34 -66.01 30.35
N ALA A 86 2.74 -67.00 31.01
CA ALA A 86 3.42 -67.84 31.98
C ALA A 86 4.54 -68.69 31.34
N THR A 87 4.26 -69.35 30.22
CA THR A 87 5.25 -70.21 29.54
C THR A 87 6.29 -69.38 28.78
N TRP A 88 5.90 -68.24 28.22
CA TRP A 88 6.82 -67.31 27.56
C TRP A 88 7.85 -66.73 28.52
N LYS A 89 7.44 -66.39 29.76
CA LYS A 89 8.37 -65.89 30.77
C LYS A 89 9.51 -66.88 31.01
N SER A 90 9.18 -68.14 31.29
CA SER A 90 10.17 -69.20 31.52
C SER A 90 11.08 -69.42 30.30
N PHE A 91 10.52 -69.38 29.09
CA PHE A 91 11.30 -69.44 27.85
C PHE A 91 12.26 -68.26 27.67
N SER A 92 11.79 -67.03 27.89
CA SER A 92 12.60 -65.83 27.73
C SER A 92 13.78 -65.77 28.70
N GLU A 93 13.60 -66.23 29.94
CA GLU A 93 14.68 -66.35 30.93
C GLU A 93 15.73 -67.38 30.49
N ALA A 94 15.30 -68.53 29.95
CA ALA A 94 16.21 -69.55 29.42
C ALA A 94 16.96 -69.09 28.16
N LEU A 95 16.30 -68.32 27.29
CA LEU A 95 16.91 -67.73 26.08
C LEU A 95 17.98 -66.70 26.43
N GLU A 96 17.71 -65.84 27.41
CA GLU A 96 18.70 -64.84 27.86
C GLU A 96 19.92 -65.52 28.47
N ASN A 97 19.72 -66.50 29.36
CA ASN A 97 20.81 -67.29 29.92
C ASN A 97 21.63 -68.02 28.83
N ALA A 98 20.98 -68.55 27.79
CA ALA A 98 21.68 -69.16 26.66
C ALA A 98 22.54 -68.15 25.87
N LYS A 99 22.07 -66.90 25.69
CA LYS A 99 22.83 -65.82 25.04
C LYS A 99 24.03 -65.39 25.89
N GLU A 100 23.87 -65.28 27.21
CA GLU A 100 24.96 -64.98 28.12
C GLU A 100 26.06 -66.05 28.04
N VAL A 101 25.68 -67.33 28.01
CA VAL A 101 26.62 -68.46 27.85
C VAL A 101 27.32 -68.43 26.48
N LEU A 102 26.64 -68.02 25.40
CA LEU A 102 27.27 -67.85 24.08
C LEU A 102 28.24 -66.66 24.01
N ALA A 103 27.97 -65.59 24.77
CA ALA A 103 28.82 -64.41 24.82
C ALA A 103 30.13 -64.66 25.60
N ASP A 104 30.14 -65.60 26.55
CA ASP A 104 31.32 -65.93 27.33
C ASP A 104 32.21 -67.00 26.66
N THR A 105 33.31 -66.55 26.07
CA THR A 105 34.29 -67.40 25.38
C THR A 105 35.13 -68.31 26.30
N SER A 106 34.97 -68.21 27.61
CA SER A 106 35.71 -68.97 28.63
C SER A 106 34.95 -70.15 29.24
N MET A 107 33.67 -70.34 28.86
CA MET A 107 32.79 -71.37 29.41
C MET A 107 33.23 -72.81 29.08
N ASP A 108 32.95 -73.73 30.01
CA ASP A 108 33.13 -75.17 29.79
C ASP A 108 31.96 -75.81 29.02
N GLN A 109 32.18 -77.01 28.48
CA GLN A 109 31.17 -77.71 27.67
C GLN A 109 29.92 -78.08 28.48
N ASP A 110 30.06 -78.38 29.78
CA ASP A 110 28.93 -78.74 30.65
C ASP A 110 27.96 -77.56 30.84
N THR A 111 28.50 -76.33 30.93
CA THR A 111 27.71 -75.10 31.01
C THR A 111 26.96 -74.83 29.70
N VAL A 112 27.62 -75.03 28.55
CA VAL A 112 26.99 -74.91 27.22
C VAL A 112 25.88 -75.94 27.03
N ASP A 113 26.11 -77.19 27.42
CA ASP A 113 25.12 -78.28 27.28
C ASP A 113 23.90 -78.06 28.19
N LYS A 114 24.10 -77.59 29.43
CA LYS A 114 23.01 -77.22 30.36
C LYS A 114 22.18 -76.05 29.86
N ALA A 115 22.82 -75.02 29.30
CA ALA A 115 22.12 -73.89 28.72
C ALA A 115 21.26 -74.33 27.51
N LYS A 116 21.78 -75.23 26.68
CA LYS A 116 21.04 -75.83 25.56
C LYS A 116 19.84 -76.64 26.02
N GLU A 117 20.02 -77.52 27.01
CA GLU A 117 18.94 -78.36 27.55
C GLU A 117 17.85 -77.51 28.23
N ALA A 118 18.24 -76.48 28.98
CA ALA A 118 17.31 -75.55 29.62
C ALA A 118 16.49 -74.78 28.58
N LEU A 119 17.13 -74.22 27.55
CA LEU A 119 16.44 -73.52 26.46
C LEU A 119 15.52 -74.46 25.67
N GLN A 120 15.98 -75.68 25.36
CA GLN A 120 15.16 -76.67 24.64
C GLN A 120 13.94 -77.08 25.46
N THR A 121 14.11 -77.34 26.76
CA THR A 121 13.01 -77.70 27.66
C THR A 121 11.99 -76.58 27.77
N ALA A 122 12.45 -75.33 27.95
CA ALA A 122 11.55 -74.18 28.04
C ALA A 122 10.81 -73.93 26.73
N LYS A 123 11.47 -74.15 25.57
CA LYS A 123 10.87 -74.08 24.24
C LYS A 123 9.79 -75.16 24.05
N ASP A 124 10.03 -76.39 24.51
CA ASP A 124 9.07 -77.50 24.41
C ASP A 124 7.85 -77.33 25.34
N GLN A 125 7.98 -76.50 26.38
CA GLN A 125 6.89 -76.17 27.32
C GLN A 125 6.06 -74.96 26.91
N LEU A 126 6.41 -74.28 25.81
CA LEU A 126 5.64 -73.14 25.31
C LEU A 126 4.21 -73.54 24.98
N GLU A 127 3.26 -72.88 25.63
CA GLU A 127 1.83 -73.08 25.37
C GLU A 127 1.37 -72.10 24.31
N VAL A 128 1.04 -72.62 23.12
CA VAL A 128 0.49 -71.82 22.02
C VAL A 128 -0.96 -71.47 22.33
N ILE A 129 -1.29 -70.18 22.33
CA ILE A 129 -2.63 -69.64 22.61
C ILE A 129 -3.21 -68.83 21.43
N ALA A 130 -2.40 -68.59 20.41
CA ALA A 130 -2.76 -67.80 19.26
C ALA A 130 -2.05 -68.31 18.00
N GLY A 131 -2.71 -68.10 16.87
CA GLY A 131 -2.17 -68.38 15.55
C GLY A 131 -1.54 -67.17 14.90
N ILE A 132 -0.80 -67.45 13.83
CA ILE A 132 -0.24 -66.48 12.88
C ILE A 132 -1.02 -66.62 11.59
N VAL A 133 -1.48 -65.49 11.04
CA VAL A 133 -2.02 -65.44 9.68
C VAL A 133 -1.05 -64.66 8.82
N THR A 134 -0.57 -65.31 7.77
CA THR A 134 0.23 -64.67 6.73
C THR A 134 -0.56 -64.59 5.43
N GLY A 135 -0.09 -63.80 4.49
CA GLY A 135 -0.69 -63.76 3.18
C GLY A 135 0.02 -62.80 2.24
N THR A 136 -0.37 -62.86 0.99
CA THR A 136 0.04 -61.92 -0.05
C THR A 136 -1.16 -61.13 -0.53
N ILE A 137 -0.94 -59.84 -0.80
CA ILE A 137 -1.94 -58.96 -1.41
C ILE A 137 -1.45 -58.56 -2.80
N THR A 138 -2.29 -58.83 -3.79
CA THR A 138 -2.04 -58.51 -5.19
C THR A 138 -3.17 -57.70 -5.80
N ASP A 139 -2.92 -57.01 -6.91
CA ASP A 139 -3.99 -56.51 -7.77
C ASP A 139 -4.49 -57.62 -8.73
N LYS A 140 -5.50 -57.30 -9.55
CA LYS A 140 -6.05 -58.21 -10.57
C LYS A 140 -5.04 -58.70 -11.61
N ASP A 141 -3.97 -57.94 -11.83
CA ASP A 141 -2.91 -58.26 -12.79
C ASP A 141 -1.81 -59.13 -12.15
N GLY A 142 -1.93 -59.40 -10.84
CA GLY A 142 -0.98 -60.19 -10.06
C GLY A 142 0.22 -59.39 -9.55
N ASN A 143 0.22 -58.06 -9.66
CA ASN A 143 1.26 -57.23 -9.09
C ASN A 143 1.11 -57.19 -7.57
N LYS A 144 2.24 -57.24 -6.86
CA LYS A 144 2.29 -57.24 -5.40
C LYS A 144 2.06 -55.84 -4.85
N LEU A 145 1.15 -55.70 -3.89
CA LEU A 145 0.74 -54.40 -3.33
C LEU A 145 1.39 -54.15 -1.96
N SER A 146 2.25 -53.14 -1.88
CA SER A 146 2.90 -52.70 -0.64
C SER A 146 2.11 -51.59 0.06
N GLY A 147 2.20 -51.51 1.40
CA GLY A 147 1.57 -50.47 2.19
C GLY A 147 0.04 -50.61 2.32
N ILE A 148 -0.50 -51.80 2.05
CA ILE A 148 -1.91 -52.12 2.28
C ILE A 148 -2.08 -52.44 3.76
N THR A 149 -3.03 -51.76 4.40
CA THR A 149 -3.37 -52.03 5.79
C THR A 149 -4.24 -53.28 5.87
N VAL A 150 -3.81 -54.24 6.69
CA VAL A 150 -4.54 -55.48 6.97
C VAL A 150 -4.93 -55.49 8.43
N THR A 151 -6.23 -55.55 8.68
CA THR A 151 -6.81 -55.43 10.01
C THR A 151 -7.58 -56.71 10.35
N ALA A 152 -7.16 -57.42 11.40
CA ALA A 152 -7.89 -58.54 11.98
C ALA A 152 -8.68 -58.10 13.21
N LYS A 153 -9.98 -58.40 13.23
CA LYS A 153 -10.89 -58.08 14.33
C LYS A 153 -11.62 -59.32 14.85
N ALA A 154 -11.65 -59.48 16.17
CA ALA A 154 -12.47 -60.44 16.90
C ALA A 154 -12.89 -59.82 18.23
N ASP A 155 -14.20 -59.77 18.52
CA ASP A 155 -14.77 -59.07 19.68
C ASP A 155 -14.25 -57.62 19.82
N GLU A 156 -13.59 -57.27 20.93
CA GLU A 156 -12.96 -55.96 21.19
C GLU A 156 -11.46 -55.91 20.79
N LYS A 157 -10.88 -57.01 20.31
CA LYS A 157 -9.45 -57.09 19.97
C LYS A 157 -9.22 -56.78 18.50
N GLU A 158 -8.26 -55.90 18.24
CA GLU A 158 -7.84 -55.47 16.91
C GLU A 158 -6.33 -55.65 16.75
N ILE A 159 -5.93 -56.25 15.63
CA ILE A 159 -4.53 -56.47 15.27
C ILE A 159 -4.35 -55.96 13.85
N THR A 160 -3.36 -55.10 13.64
CA THR A 160 -3.07 -54.51 12.33
C THR A 160 -1.67 -54.86 11.86
N ALA A 161 -1.51 -54.97 10.54
CA ALA A 161 -0.24 -55.08 9.85
C ALA A 161 -0.31 -54.30 8.53
N GLU A 162 0.86 -53.99 7.97
CA GLU A 162 0.97 -53.46 6.61
C GLU A 162 1.73 -54.44 5.73
N THR A 163 1.40 -54.47 4.44
CA THR A 163 2.14 -55.30 3.48
C THR A 163 3.53 -54.72 3.18
N ASP A 164 4.54 -55.59 3.14
CA ASP A 164 5.89 -55.22 2.74
C ASP A 164 6.02 -54.94 1.22
N THR A 165 7.23 -54.68 0.73
CA THR A 165 7.50 -54.43 -0.71
C THR A 165 7.19 -55.61 -1.63
N ASN A 166 7.01 -56.81 -1.07
CA ASN A 166 6.61 -58.02 -1.78
C ASN A 166 5.12 -58.33 -1.63
N GLY A 167 4.33 -57.40 -1.07
CA GLY A 167 2.91 -57.56 -0.82
C GLY A 167 2.60 -58.54 0.30
N VAL A 168 3.58 -58.93 1.12
CA VAL A 168 3.43 -59.91 2.19
C VAL A 168 3.00 -59.22 3.47
N TYR A 169 1.98 -59.74 4.15
CA TYR A 169 1.62 -59.31 5.50
C TYR A 169 1.74 -60.48 6.50
N VAL A 170 1.94 -60.13 7.77
CA VAL A 170 2.00 -61.08 8.89
C VAL A 170 1.23 -60.51 10.07
N LEU A 171 0.16 -61.20 10.46
CA LEU A 171 -0.61 -60.90 11.66
C LEU A 171 -0.29 -61.94 12.74
N ASN A 172 0.27 -61.50 13.87
CA ASN A 172 0.63 -62.34 15.01
C ASN A 172 -0.36 -62.17 16.17
N GLY A 173 -0.51 -63.17 17.02
CA GLY A 173 -1.29 -63.06 18.26
C GLY A 173 -2.81 -63.17 18.09
N LEU A 174 -3.26 -63.83 17.03
CA LEU A 174 -4.69 -64.10 16.78
C LEU A 174 -5.13 -65.28 17.64
N THR A 175 -5.72 -64.98 18.80
CA THR A 175 -6.23 -65.98 19.77
C THR A 175 -7.21 -66.95 19.11
N PHE A 176 -7.26 -68.19 19.58
CA PHE A 176 -8.12 -69.22 19.00
C PHE A 176 -9.60 -68.78 18.96
N GLY A 177 -10.20 -68.84 17.78
CA GLY A 177 -11.54 -68.32 17.50
C GLY A 177 -11.68 -67.76 16.08
N GLU A 178 -12.83 -67.17 15.79
CA GLU A 178 -13.11 -66.53 14.50
C GLU A 178 -12.60 -65.09 14.47
N TRP A 179 -11.90 -64.74 13.39
CA TRP A 179 -11.37 -63.41 13.12
C TRP A 179 -11.84 -62.92 11.76
N THR A 180 -12.33 -61.68 11.69
CA THR A 180 -12.57 -60.99 10.42
C THR A 180 -11.32 -60.23 10.03
N ILE A 181 -10.68 -60.66 8.94
CA ILE A 181 -9.50 -60.00 8.36
C ILE A 181 -9.97 -59.13 7.20
N THR A 182 -9.63 -57.85 7.24
CA THR A 182 -9.95 -56.84 6.22
C THR A 182 -8.66 -56.32 5.63
N ALA A 183 -8.50 -56.40 4.32
CA ALA A 183 -7.46 -55.69 3.58
C ALA A 183 -8.06 -54.40 3.02
N GLU A 184 -7.52 -53.25 3.38
CA GLU A 184 -8.06 -51.95 2.98
C GLU A 184 -6.98 -50.96 2.54
N SER A 185 -7.39 -50.06 1.64
CA SER A 185 -6.54 -48.99 1.09
C SER A 185 -7.39 -47.82 0.62
N ASP A 186 -6.75 -46.67 0.43
CA ASP A 186 -7.32 -45.50 -0.25
C ASP A 186 -7.48 -45.74 -1.77
N GLN A 187 -6.71 -46.66 -2.34
CA GLN A 187 -6.61 -46.86 -3.80
C GLN A 187 -7.43 -48.05 -4.33
N TYR A 188 -7.81 -48.97 -3.46
CA TYR A 188 -8.45 -50.23 -3.81
C TYR A 188 -9.72 -50.45 -2.97
N ASP A 189 -10.64 -51.25 -3.52
CA ASP A 189 -11.80 -51.72 -2.76
C ASP A 189 -11.35 -52.64 -1.63
N ALA A 190 -12.00 -52.50 -0.48
CA ALA A 190 -11.66 -53.29 0.70
C ALA A 190 -12.20 -54.72 0.55
N GLU A 191 -11.33 -55.70 0.79
CA GLU A 191 -11.68 -57.12 0.72
C GLU A 191 -11.66 -57.73 2.13
N LYS A 192 -12.62 -58.62 2.42
CA LYS A 192 -12.78 -59.21 3.75
C LYS A 192 -12.81 -60.73 3.70
N ALA A 193 -12.25 -61.36 4.72
CA ALA A 193 -12.32 -62.80 4.92
C ALA A 193 -12.48 -63.13 6.39
N ILE A 194 -13.20 -64.22 6.68
CA ILE A 194 -13.28 -64.79 8.02
C ILE A 194 -12.28 -65.96 8.09
N ILE A 195 -11.43 -65.96 9.12
CA ILE A 195 -10.46 -67.03 9.40
C ILE A 195 -10.69 -67.52 10.83
N THR A 196 -10.62 -68.84 11.03
CA THR A 196 -10.70 -69.45 12.37
C THR A 196 -9.32 -69.95 12.75
N THR A 197 -8.77 -69.48 13.88
CA THR A 197 -7.50 -69.99 14.43
C THR A 197 -7.78 -71.08 15.46
N SER A 198 -6.97 -72.14 15.48
CA SER A 198 -7.09 -73.23 16.47
C SER A 198 -5.73 -73.77 16.90
N LYS A 199 -5.72 -74.64 17.91
CA LYS A 199 -4.50 -75.28 18.40
C LYS A 199 -3.89 -76.25 17.39
N GLU A 200 -4.71 -76.83 16.53
CA GLU A 200 -4.32 -77.74 15.45
C GLU A 200 -3.77 -77.00 14.22
N GLU A 201 -4.19 -75.75 14.01
CA GLU A 201 -3.85 -74.94 12.83
C GLU A 201 -3.41 -73.52 13.25
N VAL A 202 -2.19 -73.44 13.75
CA VAL A 202 -1.58 -72.21 14.33
C VAL A 202 -0.88 -71.33 13.30
N LYS A 203 -0.74 -71.79 12.05
CA LYS A 203 -0.19 -71.04 10.92
C LYS A 203 -1.14 -71.16 9.76
N LEU A 204 -1.75 -70.05 9.38
CA LEU A 204 -2.74 -69.97 8.32
C LEU A 204 -2.24 -69.00 7.26
N THR A 205 -2.67 -69.23 6.02
CA THR A 205 -2.37 -68.34 4.90
C THR A 205 -3.67 -67.87 4.28
N LYS A 206 -3.79 -66.55 4.08
CA LYS A 206 -4.92 -65.95 3.39
C LYS A 206 -4.42 -64.89 2.41
N ASP A 207 -4.55 -65.17 1.13
CA ASP A 207 -4.24 -64.18 0.10
C ASP A 207 -5.48 -63.32 -0.21
N PHE A 208 -5.22 -62.05 -0.57
CA PHE A 208 -6.21 -61.10 -1.06
C PHE A 208 -5.84 -60.63 -2.48
N VAL A 209 -6.86 -60.49 -3.32
CA VAL A 209 -6.74 -59.81 -4.62
C VAL A 209 -7.62 -58.58 -4.53
N LEU A 210 -7.02 -57.39 -4.60
CA LEU A 210 -7.75 -56.13 -4.50
C LEU A 210 -8.08 -55.58 -5.88
N GLU A 211 -9.27 -55.02 -6.01
CA GLU A 211 -9.69 -54.34 -7.22
C GLU A 211 -9.40 -52.85 -7.12
N GLN A 212 -8.66 -52.31 -8.10
CA GLN A 212 -8.35 -50.88 -8.15
C GLN A 212 -9.63 -50.10 -8.43
N VAL A 213 -9.90 -49.08 -7.60
CA VAL A 213 -11.06 -48.22 -7.80
C VAL A 213 -10.68 -47.12 -8.79
N ASN A 214 -11.31 -47.16 -9.94
CA ASN A 214 -11.20 -46.14 -10.96
C ASN A 214 -12.32 -45.12 -10.81
N VAL A 215 -11.95 -43.86 -10.73
CA VAL A 215 -12.90 -42.75 -10.66
C VAL A 215 -12.81 -41.88 -11.90
N THR A 216 -13.86 -41.09 -12.10
CA THR A 216 -13.89 -40.07 -13.13
C THR A 216 -13.50 -38.73 -12.51
N VAL A 217 -12.49 -38.09 -13.09
CA VAL A 217 -12.11 -36.72 -12.75
C VAL A 217 -12.80 -35.79 -13.74
N THR A 218 -13.58 -34.84 -13.23
CA THR A 218 -14.25 -33.85 -14.05
C THR A 218 -13.78 -32.45 -13.67
N GLY A 219 -14.03 -31.49 -14.54
CA GLY A 219 -13.65 -30.12 -14.23
C GLY A 219 -13.98 -29.19 -15.38
N ASN A 220 -13.68 -27.92 -15.17
CA ASN A 220 -13.77 -26.90 -16.20
C ASN A 220 -12.39 -26.26 -16.37
N VAL A 221 -11.98 -26.08 -17.61
CA VAL A 221 -10.88 -25.19 -17.96
C VAL A 221 -11.47 -23.85 -18.35
N THR A 222 -11.03 -22.81 -17.65
CA THR A 222 -11.43 -21.44 -17.94
C THR A 222 -10.23 -20.58 -18.28
N GLN A 223 -10.49 -19.43 -18.90
CA GLN A 223 -9.54 -18.38 -19.22
C GLN A 223 -10.24 -17.08 -18.87
N VAL A 224 -9.73 -16.36 -17.87
CA VAL A 224 -10.34 -15.10 -17.42
C VAL A 224 -11.84 -15.28 -17.09
N GLY A 225 -12.20 -16.41 -16.47
CA GLY A 225 -13.56 -16.75 -16.07
C GLY A 225 -14.47 -17.24 -17.21
N ARG A 226 -13.98 -17.30 -18.45
CA ARG A 226 -14.70 -17.82 -19.62
C ARG A 226 -14.32 -19.27 -19.89
N PRO A 227 -15.26 -20.12 -20.35
CA PRO A 227 -14.95 -21.50 -20.71
C PRO A 227 -13.98 -21.55 -21.89
N VAL A 228 -13.00 -22.46 -21.83
CA VAL A 228 -12.06 -22.68 -22.93
C VAL A 228 -12.42 -23.97 -23.64
N GLU A 229 -12.88 -23.89 -24.89
CA GLU A 229 -13.09 -25.06 -25.74
C GLU A 229 -11.78 -25.56 -26.36
N GLY A 230 -11.61 -26.88 -26.43
CA GLY A 230 -10.48 -27.49 -27.12
C GLY A 230 -9.14 -27.38 -26.38
N ALA A 231 -9.13 -27.16 -25.06
CA ALA A 231 -7.94 -27.30 -24.22
C ALA A 231 -7.72 -28.78 -23.90
N THR A 232 -6.46 -29.23 -23.95
CA THR A 232 -6.07 -30.59 -23.60
C THR A 232 -5.78 -30.65 -22.11
N VAL A 233 -6.55 -31.43 -21.37
CA VAL A 233 -6.30 -31.74 -19.97
C VAL A 233 -5.63 -33.11 -19.86
N CYS A 234 -4.58 -33.22 -19.08
CA CYS A 234 -3.74 -34.40 -18.96
C CYS A 234 -3.51 -34.77 -17.50
N ILE A 235 -3.60 -36.07 -17.20
CA ILE A 235 -3.08 -36.70 -15.99
C ILE A 235 -2.12 -37.81 -16.41
N ALA A 236 -0.93 -37.88 -15.80
CA ALA A 236 -0.02 -39.00 -15.98
C ALA A 236 -0.34 -40.11 -14.96
N VAL A 237 -0.75 -41.29 -15.45
CA VAL A 237 -0.98 -42.50 -14.65
C VAL A 237 -0.03 -43.58 -15.14
N ASN A 238 0.85 -44.11 -14.27
CA ASN A 238 1.81 -45.17 -14.61
C ASN A 238 2.64 -44.86 -15.88
N ASN A 239 3.17 -43.63 -16.00
CA ASN A 239 3.88 -43.11 -17.18
C ASN A 239 3.07 -43.08 -18.48
N LYS A 240 1.75 -43.22 -18.42
CA LYS A 240 0.84 -43.06 -19.54
C LYS A 240 -0.02 -41.81 -19.34
N ALA A 241 -0.07 -40.97 -20.35
CA ALA A 241 -0.95 -39.80 -20.36
C ALA A 241 -2.40 -40.23 -20.60
N ILE A 242 -3.29 -39.92 -19.66
CA ILE A 242 -4.73 -39.93 -19.86
C ILE A 242 -5.14 -38.50 -20.15
N THR A 243 -5.76 -38.29 -21.32
CA THR A 243 -6.09 -36.95 -21.80
C THR A 243 -7.58 -36.81 -22.09
N ALA A 244 -8.07 -35.59 -21.92
CA ALA A 244 -9.41 -35.17 -22.32
C ALA A 244 -9.31 -33.81 -22.99
N VAL A 245 -10.23 -33.53 -23.91
CA VAL A 245 -10.34 -32.23 -24.56
C VAL A 245 -11.61 -31.55 -24.04
N THR A 246 -11.51 -30.28 -23.67
CA THR A 246 -12.65 -29.52 -23.16
C THR A 246 -13.69 -29.24 -24.25
N ASN A 247 -14.97 -29.28 -23.89
CA ASN A 247 -16.07 -28.94 -24.78
C ASN A 247 -16.33 -27.41 -24.82
N ALA A 248 -17.38 -26.98 -25.54
CA ALA A 248 -17.79 -25.57 -25.64
C ALA A 248 -18.07 -24.88 -24.29
N ASP A 249 -18.48 -25.64 -23.27
CA ASP A 249 -18.70 -25.14 -21.90
C ASP A 249 -17.41 -25.17 -21.05
N GLY A 250 -16.26 -25.48 -21.66
CA GLY A 250 -14.96 -25.62 -20.99
C GLY A 250 -14.84 -26.89 -20.15
N ARG A 251 -15.85 -27.76 -20.17
CA ARG A 251 -15.90 -28.96 -19.33
C ARG A 251 -15.07 -30.08 -19.92
N TYR A 252 -14.35 -30.80 -19.07
CA TYR A 252 -13.64 -32.02 -19.42
C TYR A 252 -14.04 -33.20 -18.51
N GLU A 253 -13.76 -34.41 -18.98
CA GLU A 253 -13.98 -35.66 -18.27
C GLU A 253 -12.82 -36.63 -18.55
N LEU A 254 -12.02 -36.91 -17.52
CA LEU A 254 -10.97 -37.92 -17.52
C LEU A 254 -11.51 -39.18 -16.84
N LYS A 255 -11.55 -40.29 -17.56
CA LYS A 255 -12.06 -41.58 -17.08
C LYS A 255 -10.91 -42.49 -16.69
N GLU A 256 -11.24 -43.52 -15.92
CA GLU A 256 -10.29 -44.58 -15.57
C GLU A 256 -9.06 -44.05 -14.80
N ILE A 257 -9.29 -43.08 -13.91
CA ILE A 257 -8.23 -42.53 -13.05
C ILE A 257 -8.24 -43.30 -11.74
N PRO A 258 -7.17 -44.04 -11.39
CA PRO A 258 -7.09 -44.67 -10.09
C PRO A 258 -7.09 -43.64 -8.96
N ALA A 259 -7.54 -44.03 -7.77
CA ALA A 259 -7.34 -43.21 -6.58
C ALA A 259 -5.83 -43.07 -6.27
N GLY A 260 -5.41 -41.87 -5.90
CA GLY A 260 -4.01 -41.46 -5.79
C GLY A 260 -3.85 -39.94 -5.85
N THR A 261 -2.62 -39.44 -5.72
CA THR A 261 -2.33 -38.00 -5.86
C THR A 261 -1.69 -37.75 -7.21
N TYR A 262 -2.28 -36.89 -8.02
CA TYR A 262 -1.83 -36.61 -9.38
C TYR A 262 -1.69 -35.12 -9.64
N VAL A 263 -0.80 -34.76 -10.55
CA VAL A 263 -0.78 -33.43 -11.17
C VAL A 263 -1.73 -33.46 -12.36
N VAL A 264 -2.71 -32.56 -12.36
CA VAL A 264 -3.64 -32.35 -13.47
C VAL A 264 -3.18 -31.10 -14.21
N THR A 265 -2.88 -31.22 -15.49
CA THR A 265 -2.38 -30.11 -16.32
C THR A 265 -3.36 -29.82 -17.45
N ALA A 266 -3.70 -28.55 -17.70
CA ALA A 266 -4.43 -28.09 -18.87
C ALA A 266 -3.49 -27.27 -19.77
N GLU A 267 -3.54 -27.54 -21.07
CA GLU A 267 -2.77 -26.87 -22.10
C GLU A 267 -3.68 -26.43 -23.24
N LYS A 268 -3.43 -25.23 -23.76
CA LYS A 268 -4.07 -24.69 -24.97
C LYS A 268 -3.06 -23.79 -25.65
N GLU A 269 -2.95 -23.90 -26.97
CA GLU A 269 -2.12 -22.99 -27.76
C GLU A 269 -2.53 -21.53 -27.50
N GLY A 270 -1.54 -20.66 -27.24
CA GLY A 270 -1.75 -19.26 -26.87
C GLY A 270 -1.85 -18.98 -25.38
N PHE A 271 -1.70 -19.99 -24.51
CA PHE A 271 -1.77 -19.85 -23.04
C PHE A 271 -0.57 -20.50 -22.34
N ASP A 272 -0.23 -20.01 -21.14
CA ASP A 272 0.68 -20.74 -20.25
C ASP A 272 -0.05 -22.00 -19.70
N PRO A 273 0.61 -23.17 -19.63
CA PRO A 273 0.02 -24.37 -19.02
C PRO A 273 -0.43 -24.11 -17.59
N ALA A 274 -1.64 -24.54 -17.25
CA ALA A 274 -2.15 -24.49 -15.88
C ALA A 274 -2.05 -25.89 -15.26
N SER A 275 -1.49 -26.02 -14.07
CA SER A 275 -1.44 -27.30 -13.36
C SER A 275 -1.83 -27.17 -11.90
N THR A 276 -2.40 -28.25 -11.35
CA THR A 276 -2.71 -28.35 -9.92
C THR A 276 -2.57 -29.80 -9.43
N THR A 277 -2.24 -29.96 -8.17
CA THR A 277 -2.18 -31.29 -7.53
C THR A 277 -3.55 -31.64 -6.98
N ALA A 278 -4.10 -32.78 -7.40
CA ALA A 278 -5.39 -33.28 -6.94
C ALA A 278 -5.22 -34.63 -6.22
N LYS A 279 -5.78 -34.75 -5.00
CA LYS A 279 -5.95 -36.04 -4.33
C LYS A 279 -7.24 -36.68 -4.82
N ILE A 280 -7.11 -37.79 -5.51
CA ILE A 280 -8.20 -38.59 -6.06
C ILE A 280 -8.51 -39.71 -5.07
N THR A 281 -9.74 -39.77 -4.57
CA THR A 281 -10.19 -40.77 -3.58
C THR A 281 -11.28 -41.67 -4.16
N LYS A 282 -11.46 -42.86 -3.58
CA LYS A 282 -12.47 -43.85 -3.99
C LYS A 282 -13.94 -43.40 -3.80
N ASP A 283 -14.19 -42.38 -2.98
CA ASP A 283 -15.56 -41.95 -2.60
C ASP A 283 -16.28 -41.10 -3.67
N GLY A 284 -15.68 -40.92 -4.85
CA GLY A 284 -16.35 -40.47 -6.08
C GLY A 284 -16.39 -38.95 -6.35
N ASN A 285 -16.52 -38.63 -7.64
CA ASN A 285 -16.63 -37.31 -8.29
C ASN A 285 -15.65 -36.24 -7.82
N ILE A 286 -14.38 -36.39 -8.20
CA ILE A 286 -13.38 -35.36 -8.01
C ILE A 286 -13.53 -34.29 -9.07
N LYS A 287 -13.82 -33.07 -8.62
CA LYS A 287 -13.87 -31.88 -9.46
C LYS A 287 -12.55 -31.12 -9.36
N VAL A 288 -11.86 -30.94 -10.48
CA VAL A 288 -10.63 -30.15 -10.57
C VAL A 288 -10.85 -29.06 -11.60
N ASP A 289 -11.11 -27.85 -11.17
CA ASP A 289 -11.19 -26.73 -12.10
C ASP A 289 -9.76 -26.20 -12.36
N LEU A 290 -9.49 -25.81 -13.59
CA LEU A 290 -8.20 -25.27 -14.03
C LEU A 290 -8.45 -23.94 -14.72
N MET A 291 -7.46 -23.06 -14.64
CA MET A 291 -7.60 -21.73 -15.19
C MET A 291 -6.33 -21.36 -15.93
N LEU A 292 -6.42 -21.35 -17.26
CA LEU A 292 -5.32 -20.98 -18.13
C LEU A 292 -5.00 -19.51 -17.96
N ALA A 293 -3.71 -19.21 -17.86
CA ALA A 293 -3.22 -17.84 -17.81
C ALA A 293 -2.84 -17.39 -19.23
N PRO A 294 -3.01 -16.09 -19.54
CA PRO A 294 -2.40 -15.50 -20.74
C PRO A 294 -0.92 -15.85 -20.80
N ILE A 295 -0.36 -16.03 -22.00
CA ILE A 295 1.09 -16.20 -22.16
C ILE A 295 1.79 -15.06 -21.42
N SER A 296 2.74 -15.40 -20.55
CA SER A 296 3.61 -14.40 -19.94
C SER A 296 4.32 -13.64 -21.05
N THR A 297 4.03 -12.35 -21.20
CA THR A 297 4.74 -11.48 -22.15
C THR A 297 6.17 -11.32 -21.64
N GLN A 298 7.04 -12.26 -22.05
CA GLN A 298 8.47 -12.21 -21.83
C GLN A 298 8.99 -10.88 -22.36
N GLN A 299 9.71 -10.12 -21.54
CA GLN A 299 10.57 -9.07 -22.11
C GLN A 299 11.76 -9.79 -22.75
N THR A 300 11.77 -9.79 -24.09
CA THR A 300 12.94 -10.19 -24.87
C THR A 300 13.95 -9.06 -24.80
N TYR A 301 15.11 -9.35 -24.24
CA TYR A 301 16.22 -8.42 -24.17
C TYR A 301 17.21 -8.82 -25.25
N ALA A 302 17.45 -7.95 -26.23
CA ALA A 302 18.46 -8.25 -27.23
C ALA A 302 19.86 -8.32 -26.56
N SER A 303 20.71 -9.24 -27.02
CA SER A 303 22.11 -9.34 -26.59
C SER A 303 22.97 -8.20 -27.15
N VAL A 304 22.40 -7.46 -28.09
CA VAL A 304 22.95 -6.33 -28.83
C VAL A 304 21.86 -5.24 -28.86
N ASP A 305 22.21 -3.97 -28.65
CA ASP A 305 21.25 -2.87 -28.73
C ASP A 305 20.79 -2.60 -30.19
N GLY A 306 19.79 -1.73 -30.35
CA GLY A 306 19.28 -1.34 -31.67
C GLY A 306 20.30 -0.62 -32.58
N GLN A 307 21.50 -0.34 -32.08
CA GLN A 307 22.61 0.31 -32.78
C GLN A 307 23.78 -0.65 -33.07
N GLY A 308 23.69 -1.93 -32.68
CA GLY A 308 24.72 -2.93 -32.92
C GLY A 308 25.79 -3.04 -31.84
N ASN A 309 25.63 -2.40 -30.68
CA ASN A 309 26.57 -2.50 -29.56
C ASN A 309 26.17 -3.61 -28.57
N SER A 310 27.16 -4.21 -27.90
CA SER A 310 26.90 -5.22 -26.86
C SER A 310 26.15 -4.62 -25.67
N THR A 311 25.13 -5.33 -25.17
CA THR A 311 24.41 -5.00 -23.93
C THR A 311 25.05 -5.61 -22.68
N TRP A 312 26.30 -6.08 -22.80
CA TRP A 312 27.06 -6.71 -21.74
C TRP A 312 28.24 -5.84 -21.33
N GLU A 313 28.46 -5.73 -20.02
CA GLU A 313 29.55 -4.96 -19.43
C GLU A 313 30.35 -5.77 -18.40
N TYR A 314 31.59 -5.34 -18.17
CA TYR A 314 32.49 -5.89 -17.16
C TYR A 314 31.96 -5.62 -15.75
N LEU A 315 32.08 -6.62 -14.88
CA LEU A 315 31.68 -6.49 -13.49
C LEU A 315 32.92 -6.55 -12.57
N ALA A 316 33.43 -5.36 -12.22
CA ALA A 316 34.36 -5.02 -11.14
C ALA A 316 35.67 -5.81 -10.91
N THR A 317 35.95 -6.96 -11.56
CA THR A 317 37.08 -7.82 -11.16
C THR A 317 38.39 -7.54 -11.92
N ASN A 318 38.36 -7.37 -13.25
CA ASN A 318 39.51 -6.85 -14.03
C ASN A 318 39.11 -6.58 -15.50
N PRO A 319 38.93 -5.34 -15.96
CA PRO A 319 38.55 -5.07 -17.35
C PRO A 319 39.64 -5.47 -18.38
N ASN A 320 40.87 -5.73 -17.94
CA ASN A 320 41.97 -6.12 -18.84
C ASN A 320 41.97 -7.63 -19.19
N SER A 321 41.20 -8.46 -18.48
CA SER A 321 41.14 -9.91 -18.70
C SER A 321 39.90 -10.35 -19.50
N ILE A 322 39.02 -9.43 -19.88
CA ILE A 322 37.79 -9.75 -20.60
C ILE A 322 37.71 -8.83 -21.82
N SER A 323 37.36 -9.37 -22.99
CA SER A 323 37.01 -8.57 -24.17
C SER A 323 35.61 -8.93 -24.66
N ILE A 324 34.78 -7.92 -24.90
CA ILE A 324 33.40 -8.07 -25.37
C ILE A 324 33.29 -7.43 -26.76
N GLN A 325 32.75 -8.17 -27.73
CA GLN A 325 32.58 -7.72 -29.10
C GLN A 325 31.30 -8.28 -29.71
N VAL A 326 30.75 -7.59 -30.72
CA VAL A 326 29.59 -8.06 -31.48
C VAL A 326 30.06 -8.66 -32.80
N VAL A 327 29.72 -9.93 -33.04
CA VAL A 327 30.07 -10.66 -34.26
C VAL A 327 28.80 -11.27 -34.83
N ASN A 328 28.42 -10.87 -36.05
CA ASN A 328 27.21 -11.33 -36.75
C ASN A 328 25.91 -11.18 -35.92
N GLY A 329 25.76 -10.08 -35.20
CA GLY A 329 24.57 -9.80 -34.38
C GLY A 329 24.50 -10.59 -33.07
N LYS A 330 25.58 -11.29 -32.68
CA LYS A 330 25.69 -11.98 -31.39
C LYS A 330 26.80 -11.37 -30.57
N THR A 331 26.68 -11.42 -29.24
CA THR A 331 27.72 -10.92 -28.34
C THR A 331 28.70 -12.04 -28.00
N GLU A 332 29.96 -11.83 -28.36
CA GLU A 332 31.09 -12.72 -28.09
C GLU A 332 31.96 -12.14 -26.98
N MET A 333 32.18 -12.94 -25.94
CA MET A 333 32.90 -12.58 -24.71
C MET A 333 34.10 -13.51 -24.56
N SER A 334 35.31 -12.96 -24.66
CA SER A 334 36.54 -13.70 -24.42
C SER A 334 37.11 -13.38 -23.05
N PHE A 335 37.28 -14.41 -22.26
CA PHE A 335 37.86 -14.40 -20.91
C PHE A 335 39.29 -14.94 -20.99
N GLN A 336 40.26 -14.15 -20.56
CA GLN A 336 41.64 -14.57 -20.40
C GLN A 336 41.84 -15.24 -19.04
N ASP A 337 42.92 -16.02 -18.91
CA ASP A 337 43.24 -16.73 -17.69
C ASP A 337 43.52 -15.71 -16.56
N GLY A 338 42.74 -15.78 -15.49
CA GLY A 338 42.90 -14.89 -14.35
C GLY A 338 44.19 -15.24 -13.63
N THR A 339 45.15 -14.32 -13.58
CA THR A 339 46.21 -14.43 -12.59
C THR A 339 45.57 -14.35 -11.21
N ASN A 340 45.63 -15.45 -10.44
CA ASN A 340 45.22 -15.58 -9.03
C ASN A 340 43.79 -16.08 -8.70
N ASN A 341 43.24 -17.09 -9.40
CA ASN A 341 41.96 -17.73 -9.05
C ASN A 341 40.73 -16.79 -9.03
N ALA A 342 40.83 -15.58 -9.56
CA ALA A 342 39.72 -14.64 -9.64
C ALA A 342 38.75 -15.08 -10.74
N THR A 343 37.46 -15.18 -10.40
CA THR A 343 36.42 -15.44 -11.41
C THR A 343 36.13 -14.15 -12.16
N ASN A 344 36.20 -14.20 -13.49
CA ASN A 344 35.88 -13.07 -14.35
C ASN A 344 34.37 -13.03 -14.58
N PHE A 345 33.75 -11.87 -14.39
CA PHE A 345 32.29 -11.71 -14.50
C PHE A 345 31.91 -10.64 -15.51
N VAL A 346 30.84 -10.93 -16.24
CA VAL A 346 30.12 -9.98 -17.09
C VAL A 346 28.66 -9.98 -16.70
N ARG A 347 28.00 -8.83 -16.80
CA ARG A 347 26.56 -8.70 -16.57
C ARG A 347 25.86 -8.09 -17.77
N SER A 348 24.60 -8.43 -17.92
CA SER A 348 23.71 -7.72 -18.83
C SER A 348 23.36 -6.34 -18.23
N THR A 349 23.40 -5.29 -19.05
CA THR A 349 23.02 -3.92 -18.67
C THR A 349 21.55 -3.61 -18.96
N VAL A 350 20.90 -4.41 -19.80
CA VAL A 350 19.52 -4.20 -20.22
C VAL A 350 18.50 -4.91 -19.33
N ILE A 351 18.93 -5.94 -18.58
CA ILE A 351 18.05 -6.63 -17.63
C ILE A 351 18.07 -5.86 -16.29
N PRO A 352 16.92 -5.37 -15.79
CA PRO A 352 16.83 -4.76 -14.47
C PRO A 352 17.26 -5.77 -13.39
N GLY A 353 17.95 -5.31 -12.36
CA GLY A 353 18.30 -6.19 -11.24
C GLY A 353 17.04 -6.72 -10.55
N PHE A 354 17.03 -8.02 -10.21
CA PHE A 354 15.89 -8.67 -9.55
C PHE A 354 16.30 -9.57 -8.39
N GLU A 355 15.36 -9.80 -7.48
CA GLU A 355 15.40 -10.85 -6.48
C GLU A 355 14.86 -12.14 -7.11
N ASN A 356 13.57 -12.23 -7.36
CA ASN A 356 12.90 -13.37 -7.96
C ASN A 356 12.69 -13.14 -9.46
N GLY A 357 12.83 -14.19 -10.26
CA GLY A 357 12.70 -14.07 -11.70
C GLY A 357 13.17 -15.32 -12.44
N SER A 358 12.98 -15.33 -13.75
CA SER A 358 13.57 -16.30 -14.67
C SER A 358 14.36 -15.62 -15.77
N VAL A 359 15.40 -16.30 -16.23
CA VAL A 359 16.29 -15.87 -17.32
C VAL A 359 16.48 -17.03 -18.27
N GLU A 360 16.38 -16.72 -19.56
CA GLU A 360 16.58 -17.66 -20.66
C GLU A 360 17.57 -17.05 -21.67
N MET A 361 18.48 -17.87 -22.22
CA MET A 361 19.41 -17.44 -23.27
C MET A 361 20.00 -18.64 -24.03
N ASP A 362 20.45 -18.38 -25.25
CA ASP A 362 21.24 -19.31 -26.05
C ASP A 362 22.73 -19.04 -25.88
N LEU A 363 23.50 -20.11 -25.61
CA LEU A 363 24.92 -20.00 -25.33
C LEU A 363 25.76 -20.98 -26.16
N ILE A 364 26.91 -20.51 -26.62
CA ILE A 364 27.89 -21.32 -27.35
C ILE A 364 29.27 -21.13 -26.74
N ALA A 365 29.89 -22.21 -26.27
CA ALA A 365 31.29 -22.21 -25.86
C ALA A 365 32.21 -22.46 -27.07
N ARG A 366 33.19 -21.58 -27.32
CA ARG A 366 34.13 -21.68 -28.46
C ARG A 366 35.41 -22.46 -28.16
N SER A 367 35.86 -22.50 -26.90
CA SER A 367 37.09 -23.21 -26.51
C SER A 367 36.81 -24.38 -25.57
N THR A 368 36.18 -24.12 -24.41
CA THR A 368 35.81 -25.16 -23.44
C THR A 368 34.43 -24.88 -22.88
N ALA A 369 33.64 -25.92 -22.61
CA ALA A 369 32.38 -25.79 -21.89
C ALA A 369 32.51 -26.09 -20.39
N SER A 370 33.73 -26.27 -19.87
CA SER A 370 34.01 -26.43 -18.44
C SER A 370 34.21 -25.09 -17.73
N ASN A 371 33.92 -25.05 -16.43
CA ASN A 371 34.09 -23.89 -15.55
C ASN A 371 33.33 -22.65 -16.03
N VAL A 372 32.14 -22.85 -16.58
CA VAL A 372 31.24 -21.78 -17.04
C VAL A 372 30.07 -21.69 -16.07
N GLY A 373 29.83 -20.51 -15.49
CA GLY A 373 28.72 -20.23 -14.60
C GLY A 373 27.72 -19.25 -15.18
N PHE A 374 26.44 -19.62 -15.15
CA PHE A 374 25.29 -18.74 -15.40
C PHE A 374 24.89 -18.07 -14.09
N ILE A 375 25.01 -16.75 -14.03
CA ILE A 375 24.74 -15.99 -12.80
C ILE A 375 23.26 -15.66 -12.76
N LEU A 376 22.58 -16.16 -11.73
CA LEU A 376 21.14 -16.00 -11.54
C LEU A 376 20.79 -14.71 -10.81
N ARG A 377 21.60 -14.37 -9.81
CA ARG A 377 21.46 -13.17 -8.98
C ARG A 377 22.84 -12.82 -8.43
N MET A 378 23.40 -11.69 -8.84
CA MET A 378 24.64 -11.15 -8.27
C MET A 378 24.41 -9.75 -7.74
N VAL A 379 24.45 -9.61 -6.41
CA VAL A 379 24.37 -8.33 -5.72
C VAL A 379 25.75 -7.65 -5.77
N ASP A 380 26.81 -8.42 -5.51
CA ASP A 380 28.21 -8.01 -5.64
C ASP A 380 29.13 -9.25 -5.78
N SER A 381 30.44 -9.06 -5.90
CA SER A 381 31.42 -10.14 -6.09
C SER A 381 31.53 -11.13 -4.93
N SER A 382 31.03 -10.77 -3.74
CA SER A 382 30.98 -11.60 -2.53
C SER A 382 29.57 -12.17 -2.28
N ASN A 383 28.58 -11.78 -3.08
CA ASN A 383 27.17 -12.09 -2.90
C ASN A 383 26.51 -12.44 -4.25
N TYR A 384 26.59 -13.72 -4.65
CA TYR A 384 26.00 -14.18 -5.90
C TYR A 384 25.56 -15.64 -5.90
N ILE A 385 24.72 -15.97 -6.87
CA ILE A 385 24.25 -17.32 -7.17
C ILE A 385 24.63 -17.63 -8.62
N SER A 386 25.28 -18.78 -8.85
CA SER A 386 25.59 -19.26 -10.19
C SER A 386 25.26 -20.74 -10.35
N VAL A 387 24.82 -21.13 -11.54
CA VAL A 387 24.62 -22.53 -11.92
C VAL A 387 25.40 -22.80 -13.19
N GLY A 388 26.12 -23.91 -13.26
CA GLY A 388 26.98 -24.16 -14.41
C GLY A 388 27.87 -25.39 -14.30
N THR A 389 28.86 -25.46 -15.18
CA THR A 389 29.78 -26.60 -15.29
C THR A 389 31.00 -26.44 -14.38
N LYS A 390 31.51 -27.56 -13.86
CA LYS A 390 32.73 -27.63 -13.03
C LYS A 390 33.95 -27.95 -13.90
N ASP A 391 34.85 -28.81 -13.41
CA ASP A 391 36.08 -29.18 -14.11
C ASP A 391 35.85 -30.00 -15.39
N LYS A 392 34.73 -30.73 -15.46
CA LYS A 392 34.30 -31.45 -16.66
C LYS A 392 32.96 -30.92 -17.17
N ASN A 393 32.74 -31.03 -18.47
CA ASN A 393 31.55 -30.50 -19.15
C ASN A 393 30.25 -31.25 -18.82
N ASN A 394 30.33 -32.39 -18.14
CA ASN A 394 29.20 -33.20 -17.67
C ASN A 394 29.02 -33.14 -16.14
N GLU A 395 29.83 -32.35 -15.43
CA GLU A 395 29.73 -32.15 -13.99
C GLU A 395 29.14 -30.76 -13.73
N TRP A 396 27.92 -30.74 -13.19
CA TRP A 396 27.17 -29.51 -12.97
C TRP A 396 27.02 -29.21 -11.47
N CYS A 397 27.09 -27.94 -11.11
CA CYS A 397 26.79 -27.49 -9.76
C CYS A 397 25.98 -26.20 -9.73
N ILE A 398 25.24 -26.04 -8.64
CA ILE A 398 24.74 -24.76 -8.18
C ILE A 398 25.63 -24.26 -7.04
N LYS A 399 26.07 -23.02 -7.14
CA LYS A 399 26.93 -22.33 -6.17
C LYS A 399 26.24 -21.08 -5.65
N VAL A 400 26.14 -20.97 -4.33
CA VAL A 400 25.67 -19.80 -3.61
C VAL A 400 26.85 -19.24 -2.82
N VAL A 401 27.19 -17.98 -3.08
CA VAL A 401 28.20 -17.24 -2.34
C VAL A 401 27.51 -16.11 -1.59
N LYS A 402 27.62 -16.10 -0.26
CA LYS A 402 27.06 -15.04 0.60
C LYS A 402 28.11 -14.58 1.58
N ASP A 403 28.39 -13.28 1.59
CA ASP A 403 29.47 -12.67 2.38
C ASP A 403 30.82 -13.38 2.20
N GLY A 404 31.10 -13.87 0.98
CA GLY A 404 32.30 -14.64 0.63
C GLY A 404 32.29 -16.11 1.06
N VAL A 405 31.27 -16.58 1.77
CA VAL A 405 31.10 -17.99 2.14
C VAL A 405 30.46 -18.75 0.99
N VAL A 406 31.10 -19.85 0.58
CA VAL A 406 30.66 -20.68 -0.56
C VAL A 406 29.85 -21.88 -0.07
N SER A 407 28.65 -22.05 -0.62
CA SER A 407 27.85 -23.26 -0.55
C SER A 407 27.66 -23.81 -1.97
N GLU A 408 27.96 -25.09 -2.18
CA GLU A 408 27.90 -25.73 -3.50
C GLU A 408 27.15 -27.05 -3.41
N LYS A 409 26.31 -27.33 -4.41
CA LYS A 409 25.58 -28.59 -4.54
C LYS A 409 25.68 -29.10 -5.98
N ASP A 410 26.13 -30.33 -6.12
CA ASP A 410 26.27 -30.99 -7.42
C ASP A 410 24.93 -31.60 -7.88
N PHE A 411 24.70 -31.66 -9.19
CA PHE A 411 23.55 -32.31 -9.80
C PHE A 411 23.91 -32.91 -11.17
N VAL A 412 23.03 -33.77 -11.68
CA VAL A 412 23.22 -34.45 -12.96
C VAL A 412 22.50 -33.68 -14.07
N ALA A 413 23.21 -33.37 -15.14
CA ALA A 413 22.67 -32.71 -16.32
C ALA A 413 23.41 -33.20 -17.59
N PRO A 414 22.84 -32.98 -18.79
CA PRO A 414 23.47 -33.34 -20.05
C PRO A 414 24.87 -32.73 -20.23
N GLU A 415 25.72 -33.43 -20.99
CA GLU A 415 27.04 -32.92 -21.36
C GLU A 415 26.90 -31.73 -22.33
N TRP A 416 27.53 -30.59 -22.01
CA TRP A 416 27.63 -29.45 -22.93
C TRP A 416 28.90 -29.54 -23.76
N LYS A 417 28.80 -29.73 -25.09
CA LYS A 417 29.99 -29.84 -25.94
C LYS A 417 30.39 -28.48 -26.53
N THR A 418 31.70 -28.30 -26.69
CA THR A 418 32.26 -27.11 -27.36
C THR A 418 31.67 -26.96 -28.76
N GLY A 419 31.19 -25.76 -29.08
CA GLY A 419 30.59 -25.42 -30.36
C GLY A 419 29.08 -25.70 -30.47
N GLU A 420 28.49 -26.44 -29.53
CA GLU A 420 27.03 -26.66 -29.49
C GLU A 420 26.32 -25.47 -28.84
N THR A 421 25.17 -25.11 -29.41
CA THR A 421 24.22 -24.19 -28.78
C THR A 421 23.52 -24.90 -27.65
N LEU A 422 23.63 -24.35 -26.45
CA LEU A 422 22.90 -24.77 -25.28
C LEU A 422 21.82 -23.73 -24.98
N HIS A 423 20.56 -24.16 -25.03
CA HIS A 423 19.45 -23.34 -24.57
C HIS A 423 19.33 -23.48 -23.05
N VAL A 424 19.56 -22.39 -22.33
CA VAL A 424 19.54 -22.37 -20.87
C VAL A 424 18.36 -21.55 -20.39
N LYS A 425 17.54 -22.13 -19.51
CA LYS A 425 16.55 -21.39 -18.72
C LYS A 425 16.79 -21.65 -17.24
N SER A 426 16.71 -20.62 -16.43
CA SER A 426 16.89 -20.70 -14.99
C SER A 426 15.90 -19.80 -14.27
N GLU A 427 15.44 -20.22 -13.10
CA GLU A 427 14.42 -19.54 -12.32
C GLU A 427 14.81 -19.52 -10.84
N ILE A 428 14.55 -18.39 -10.18
CA ILE A 428 14.70 -18.22 -8.74
C ILE A 428 13.42 -17.63 -8.14
N VAL A 429 12.86 -18.33 -7.14
CA VAL A 429 11.67 -17.90 -6.39
C VAL A 429 11.91 -18.15 -4.91
N GLY A 430 11.99 -17.08 -4.13
CA GLY A 430 12.37 -17.12 -2.72
C GLY A 430 13.74 -17.76 -2.56
N ASN A 431 13.75 -18.97 -2.00
CA ASN A 431 14.95 -19.80 -1.81
C ASN A 431 15.04 -21.00 -2.77
N THR A 432 14.08 -21.14 -3.68
CA THR A 432 13.99 -22.27 -4.62
C THR A 432 14.55 -21.87 -5.97
N ILE A 433 15.35 -22.75 -6.57
CA ILE A 433 16.01 -22.54 -7.85
C ILE A 433 15.71 -23.71 -8.77
N LYS A 434 15.27 -23.39 -9.99
CA LYS A 434 15.01 -24.36 -11.06
C LYS A 434 15.86 -24.07 -12.28
N MET A 435 16.24 -25.12 -13.00
CA MET A 435 16.99 -25.01 -14.25
C MET A 435 16.49 -25.99 -15.30
N TRP A 436 16.35 -25.49 -16.52
CA TRP A 436 16.09 -26.28 -17.71
C TRP A 436 17.23 -26.13 -18.72
N LEU A 437 17.62 -27.25 -19.30
CA LEU A 437 18.58 -27.31 -20.40
C LEU A 437 17.89 -27.91 -21.61
N ASN A 438 17.87 -27.20 -22.73
CA ASN A 438 17.15 -27.62 -23.94
C ASN A 438 15.70 -28.06 -23.65
N ASN A 439 15.02 -27.31 -22.78
CA ASN A 439 13.64 -27.53 -22.29
C ASN A 439 13.41 -28.72 -21.34
N GLU A 440 14.46 -29.44 -20.93
CA GLU A 440 14.36 -30.50 -19.92
C GLU A 440 14.71 -29.96 -18.53
N LEU A 441 13.85 -30.21 -17.52
CA LEU A 441 14.10 -29.80 -16.13
C LEU A 441 15.24 -30.66 -15.54
N VAL A 442 16.37 -30.03 -15.21
CA VAL A 442 17.57 -30.73 -14.69
C VAL A 442 17.88 -30.39 -13.23
N LEU A 443 17.28 -29.33 -12.69
CA LEU A 443 17.45 -28.90 -11.30
C LEU A 443 16.14 -28.35 -10.75
N ASP A 444 15.76 -28.79 -9.56
CA ASP A 444 14.72 -28.20 -8.71
C ASP A 444 15.20 -28.33 -7.26
N ALA A 445 15.72 -27.24 -6.69
CA ALA A 445 16.38 -27.29 -5.38
C ALA A 445 16.09 -26.05 -4.53
N ALA A 446 15.76 -26.27 -3.26
CA ALA A 446 15.78 -25.24 -2.23
C ALA A 446 17.20 -25.07 -1.67
N MET A 447 17.67 -23.83 -1.59
CA MET A 447 19.00 -23.49 -1.12
C MET A 447 18.94 -22.62 0.13
N ASN A 448 19.88 -22.81 1.05
CA ASN A 448 20.00 -21.98 2.24
C ASN A 448 20.91 -20.78 1.99
N ALA A 449 20.77 -19.73 2.80
CA ALA A 449 21.67 -18.57 2.81
C ALA A 449 21.85 -17.89 1.43
N ILE A 450 20.79 -17.81 0.63
CA ILE A 450 20.78 -17.06 -0.62
C ILE A 450 21.03 -15.54 -0.36
N PRO A 451 21.80 -14.84 -1.20
CA PRO A 451 21.93 -13.38 -1.18
C PRO A 451 20.57 -12.66 -1.22
N THR A 452 20.38 -11.70 -0.33
CA THR A 452 19.16 -10.88 -0.22
C THR A 452 19.37 -9.54 -0.94
N GLY A 453 18.38 -9.09 -1.72
CA GLY A 453 18.43 -7.87 -2.52
C GLY A 453 18.51 -8.12 -4.02
N LYS A 454 18.11 -7.09 -4.79
CA LYS A 454 18.12 -7.13 -6.27
C LYS A 454 19.53 -7.31 -6.81
N GLY A 455 19.73 -8.32 -7.64
CA GLY A 455 21.02 -8.64 -8.26
C GLY A 455 20.93 -8.70 -9.78
N TYR A 456 22.09 -8.68 -10.43
CA TYR A 456 22.20 -8.75 -11.89
C TYR A 456 22.31 -10.19 -12.38
N VAL A 457 21.90 -10.38 -13.63
CA VAL A 457 22.13 -11.59 -14.42
C VAL A 457 23.45 -11.45 -15.15
N GLY A 458 24.17 -12.56 -15.25
CA GLY A 458 25.49 -12.53 -15.87
C GLY A 458 26.05 -13.87 -16.29
N LEU A 459 27.29 -13.85 -16.72
CA LEU A 459 28.11 -15.02 -16.99
C LEU A 459 29.45 -14.88 -16.26
N GLY A 460 30.04 -16.00 -15.90
CA GLY A 460 31.39 -16.01 -15.36
C GLY A 460 32.17 -17.26 -15.69
N THR A 461 33.50 -17.11 -15.79
CA THR A 461 34.42 -18.23 -15.95
C THR A 461 35.60 -18.11 -15.00
N SER A 462 36.09 -19.25 -14.50
CA SER A 462 37.30 -19.33 -13.68
C SER A 462 38.54 -19.74 -14.48
N LYS A 463 38.37 -20.04 -15.78
CA LYS A 463 39.44 -20.40 -16.74
C LYS A 463 39.26 -19.60 -18.04
N ALA A 464 40.33 -19.50 -18.82
CA ALA A 464 40.31 -18.88 -20.13
C ALA A 464 39.25 -19.53 -21.04
N ASN A 465 38.34 -18.73 -21.60
CA ASN A 465 37.22 -19.21 -22.39
C ASN A 465 36.71 -18.15 -23.38
N THR A 466 35.93 -18.55 -24.38
CA THR A 466 35.16 -17.62 -25.20
C THR A 466 33.73 -18.12 -25.32
N LEU A 467 32.78 -17.27 -24.91
CA LEU A 467 31.35 -17.56 -24.89
C LEU A 467 30.62 -16.63 -25.84
N VAL A 468 29.67 -17.16 -26.59
CA VAL A 468 28.72 -16.38 -27.39
C VAL A 468 27.36 -16.45 -26.72
N ALA A 469 26.74 -15.30 -26.46
CA ALA A 469 25.40 -15.18 -25.90
C ALA A 469 24.43 -14.57 -26.90
N ASP A 470 23.23 -15.13 -26.99
CA ASP A 470 22.17 -14.71 -27.90
C ASP A 470 20.77 -14.97 -27.31
N ASN A 471 19.74 -14.37 -27.92
CA ASN A 471 18.32 -14.61 -27.60
C ASN A 471 17.97 -14.49 -26.10
N MET A 472 18.54 -13.50 -25.41
CA MET A 472 18.27 -13.32 -23.99
C MET A 472 16.82 -12.91 -23.71
N LYS A 473 16.25 -13.47 -22.64
CA LYS A 473 14.94 -13.10 -22.13
C LYS A 473 14.97 -13.14 -20.62
N ALA A 474 14.27 -12.21 -19.97
CA ALA A 474 14.10 -12.24 -18.52
C ALA A 474 12.66 -11.90 -18.13
N THR A 475 12.18 -12.60 -17.10
CA THR A 475 10.88 -12.36 -16.48
C THR A 475 11.14 -12.09 -15.00
N ILE A 476 10.70 -10.93 -14.51
CA ILE A 476 10.97 -10.50 -13.13
C ILE A 476 9.74 -10.79 -12.27
N TYR A 477 9.94 -11.42 -11.12
CA TYR A 477 8.89 -11.81 -10.17
C TYR A 477 8.97 -11.03 -8.84
N ASP A 478 9.80 -10.00 -8.75
CA ASP A 478 9.98 -9.21 -7.53
C ASP A 478 8.68 -8.58 -7.02
N THR A 479 8.43 -8.71 -5.72
CA THR A 479 7.31 -8.09 -4.99
C THR A 479 7.81 -7.37 -3.75
N ALA A 480 7.26 -6.20 -3.46
CA ALA A 480 7.33 -5.62 -2.12
C ALA A 480 6.44 -6.46 -1.18
N GLY A 481 7.00 -6.96 -0.07
CA GLY A 481 6.39 -7.99 0.78
C GLY A 481 5.05 -7.62 1.43
N THR A 482 3.96 -7.91 0.74
CA THR A 482 2.57 -7.94 1.21
C THR A 482 1.87 -9.15 0.59
N ASP A 483 0.71 -9.56 1.10
CA ASP A 483 -0.11 -10.58 0.44
C ASP A 483 -0.43 -10.10 -0.98
N VAL A 484 0.03 -10.83 -2.00
CA VAL A 484 -0.09 -10.48 -3.42
C VAL A 484 -0.96 -11.50 -4.15
N GLN A 485 -1.63 -11.06 -5.21
CA GLN A 485 -2.35 -11.91 -6.14
C GLN A 485 -2.18 -11.46 -7.59
N THR A 486 -2.42 -12.35 -8.54
CA THR A 486 -2.47 -12.01 -9.96
C THR A 486 -3.82 -11.39 -10.32
N ILE A 487 -3.82 -10.29 -11.08
CA ILE A 487 -4.99 -9.79 -11.82
C ILE A 487 -4.94 -10.36 -13.22
N ALA A 488 -6.06 -10.86 -13.74
CA ALA A 488 -6.20 -11.16 -15.16
C ALA A 488 -7.49 -10.55 -15.71
N GLY A 489 -7.46 -10.16 -16.97
CA GLY A 489 -8.61 -9.59 -17.65
C GLY A 489 -8.58 -9.83 -19.15
N TYR A 490 -9.63 -9.36 -19.81
CA TYR A 490 -9.88 -9.59 -21.23
C TYR A 490 -10.32 -8.28 -21.88
N VAL A 491 -9.80 -8.01 -23.06
CA VAL A 491 -10.13 -6.87 -23.91
C VAL A 491 -10.63 -7.36 -25.25
N SER A 492 -11.80 -6.87 -25.66
CA SER A 492 -12.37 -7.07 -26.99
C SER A 492 -12.78 -5.76 -27.62
N GLU A 493 -13.04 -5.81 -28.93
CA GLU A 493 -13.82 -4.81 -29.66
C GLU A 493 -14.99 -5.51 -30.34
N ASN A 494 -16.22 -5.07 -29.99
CA ASN A 494 -17.46 -5.66 -30.48
C ASN A 494 -17.51 -7.19 -30.26
N GLY A 495 -16.94 -7.66 -29.14
CA GLY A 495 -16.83 -9.08 -28.80
C GLY A 495 -15.71 -9.85 -29.51
N ASN A 496 -14.92 -9.22 -30.38
CA ASN A 496 -13.72 -9.81 -30.97
C ASN A 496 -12.48 -9.50 -30.12
N PRO A 497 -11.61 -10.46 -29.80
CA PRO A 497 -10.42 -10.21 -29.00
C PRO A 497 -9.44 -9.24 -29.68
N ILE A 498 -8.85 -8.34 -28.90
CA ILE A 498 -7.87 -7.36 -29.40
C ILE A 498 -6.47 -7.76 -28.97
N ALA A 499 -5.57 -8.00 -29.93
CA ALA A 499 -4.16 -8.25 -29.65
C ALA A 499 -3.36 -6.96 -29.50
N ASN A 500 -2.35 -6.97 -28.63
CA ASN A 500 -1.38 -5.89 -28.41
C ASN A 500 -1.93 -4.56 -27.89
N ALA A 501 -3.15 -4.54 -27.33
CA ALA A 501 -3.68 -3.39 -26.61
C ALA A 501 -2.82 -3.10 -25.37
N ASP A 502 -2.48 -1.84 -25.16
CA ASP A 502 -1.73 -1.38 -24.00
C ASP A 502 -2.63 -1.39 -22.76
N ILE A 503 -2.20 -2.12 -21.73
CA ILE A 503 -2.93 -2.24 -20.48
C ILE A 503 -2.12 -1.60 -19.38
N VAL A 504 -2.74 -0.69 -18.63
CA VAL A 504 -2.12 0.07 -17.55
C VAL A 504 -2.88 -0.18 -16.25
N LEU A 505 -2.16 -0.45 -15.18
CA LEU A 505 -2.70 -0.66 -13.84
C LEU A 505 -2.40 0.54 -12.94
N TYR A 506 -3.43 1.06 -12.27
CA TYR A 506 -3.36 2.18 -11.34
C TYR A 506 -3.86 1.77 -9.96
N VAL A 507 -3.37 2.46 -8.93
CA VAL A 507 -3.97 2.39 -7.58
C VAL A 507 -5.30 3.16 -7.60
N SER A 508 -6.36 2.58 -7.03
CA SER A 508 -7.67 3.24 -6.99
C SER A 508 -7.60 4.57 -6.23
N GLY A 509 -8.09 5.65 -6.84
CA GLY A 509 -8.03 7.00 -6.30
C GLY A 509 -6.77 7.81 -6.63
N ASN A 510 -5.79 7.22 -7.35
CA ASN A 510 -4.61 7.93 -7.87
C ASN A 510 -4.22 7.43 -9.27
N THR A 511 -4.82 8.01 -10.32
CA THR A 511 -4.58 7.63 -11.72
C THR A 511 -3.30 8.23 -12.32
N GLU A 512 -2.54 9.03 -11.58
CA GLU A 512 -1.24 9.56 -12.03
C GLU A 512 -0.08 8.59 -11.72
N GLU A 513 -0.26 7.67 -10.78
CA GLU A 513 0.75 6.67 -10.40
C GLU A 513 0.51 5.33 -11.11
N VAL A 514 1.25 5.10 -12.18
CA VAL A 514 1.25 3.82 -12.91
C VAL A 514 1.99 2.77 -12.10
N LEU A 515 1.27 1.72 -11.69
CA LEU A 515 1.85 0.61 -10.92
C LEU A 515 2.50 -0.44 -11.82
N ALA A 516 1.86 -0.77 -12.94
CA ALA A 516 2.35 -1.74 -13.91
C ALA A 516 1.74 -1.49 -15.30
N THR A 517 2.43 -1.96 -16.35
CA THR A 517 1.90 -2.01 -17.72
C THR A 517 2.12 -3.39 -18.32
N THR A 518 1.22 -3.79 -19.23
CA THR A 518 1.35 -5.01 -20.04
C THR A 518 0.62 -4.81 -21.36
N LYS A 519 0.65 -5.81 -22.25
CA LYS A 519 -0.15 -5.83 -23.48
C LYS A 519 -1.07 -7.03 -23.52
N THR A 520 -2.16 -6.94 -24.27
CA THR A 520 -2.99 -8.11 -24.54
C THR A 520 -2.31 -9.10 -25.48
N ASP A 521 -2.53 -10.39 -25.24
CA ASP A 521 -2.12 -11.48 -26.12
C ASP A 521 -3.01 -11.55 -27.39
N ALA A 522 -2.70 -12.48 -28.30
CA ALA A 522 -3.46 -12.68 -29.55
C ALA A 522 -4.95 -12.98 -29.33
N ASN A 523 -5.33 -13.40 -28.12
CA ASN A 523 -6.68 -13.75 -27.71
C ASN A 523 -7.33 -12.66 -26.86
N GLY A 524 -6.76 -11.45 -26.80
CA GLY A 524 -7.34 -10.33 -26.06
C GLY A 524 -7.10 -10.34 -24.56
N ASN A 525 -6.32 -11.26 -24.02
CA ASN A 525 -6.14 -11.36 -22.57
C ASN A 525 -4.90 -10.63 -22.09
N TYR A 526 -4.95 -10.18 -20.84
CA TYR A 526 -3.79 -9.63 -20.15
C TYR A 526 -3.71 -10.15 -18.72
N LYS A 527 -2.52 -10.03 -18.13
CA LYS A 527 -2.32 -10.32 -16.71
C LYS A 527 -1.31 -9.36 -16.08
N PHE A 528 -1.56 -9.05 -14.81
CA PHE A 528 -0.61 -8.44 -13.90
C PHE A 528 -0.38 -9.42 -12.77
N SER A 529 0.80 -10.02 -12.72
CA SER A 529 1.17 -10.87 -11.60
C SER A 529 1.55 -10.02 -10.40
N ASN A 530 1.50 -10.61 -9.21
CA ASN A 530 2.21 -10.06 -8.04
C ASN A 530 1.69 -8.69 -7.57
N ILE A 531 0.39 -8.45 -7.70
CA ILE A 531 -0.26 -7.21 -7.26
C ILE A 531 -0.67 -7.33 -5.80
N PRO A 532 -0.29 -6.39 -4.92
CA PRO A 532 -0.74 -6.40 -3.52
C PRO A 532 -2.25 -6.42 -3.38
N TYR A 533 -2.76 -6.94 -2.27
CA TYR A 533 -4.19 -6.84 -1.99
C TYR A 533 -4.60 -5.38 -1.83
N GLY A 534 -5.72 -5.01 -2.46
CA GLY A 534 -6.15 -3.61 -2.53
C GLY A 534 -7.16 -3.35 -3.63
N ASP A 535 -7.54 -2.09 -3.80
CA ASP A 535 -8.44 -1.64 -4.86
C ASP A 535 -7.64 -0.94 -5.96
N TYR A 536 -7.88 -1.31 -7.22
CA TYR A 536 -7.12 -0.87 -8.39
C TYR A 536 -8.04 -0.51 -9.55
N ILE A 537 -7.50 0.23 -10.53
CA ILE A 537 -8.12 0.50 -11.82
C ILE A 537 -7.24 -0.07 -12.92
N VAL A 538 -7.84 -0.82 -13.85
CA VAL A 538 -7.17 -1.27 -15.07
C VAL A 538 -7.70 -0.47 -16.24
N ARG A 539 -6.80 0.12 -17.03
CA ARG A 539 -7.12 0.81 -18.29
C ARG A 539 -6.60 0.02 -19.47
N ALA A 540 -7.43 -0.21 -20.49
CA ALA A 540 -7.01 -0.69 -21.79
C ALA A 540 -6.98 0.46 -22.81
N ILE A 541 -5.96 0.48 -23.67
CA ILE A 541 -5.74 1.47 -24.72
C ILE A 541 -5.38 0.74 -26.01
N TYR A 542 -6.11 1.00 -27.10
CA TYR A 542 -5.80 0.45 -28.42
C TYR A 542 -6.13 1.48 -29.50
N GLY A 543 -5.11 2.05 -30.13
CA GLY A 543 -5.29 3.22 -31.00
C GLY A 543 -5.80 4.42 -30.21
N GLU A 544 -6.94 4.98 -30.62
CA GLU A 544 -7.62 6.08 -29.93
C GLU A 544 -8.66 5.59 -28.89
N SER A 545 -9.03 4.31 -28.93
CA SER A 545 -10.02 3.72 -28.02
C SER A 545 -9.40 3.40 -26.66
N GLN A 546 -10.13 3.72 -25.59
CA GLN A 546 -9.75 3.34 -24.22
C GLN A 546 -10.97 2.93 -23.38
N ALA A 547 -10.75 2.06 -22.40
CA ALA A 547 -11.73 1.69 -21.38
C ALA A 547 -11.06 1.47 -20.03
N GLU A 548 -11.79 1.69 -18.94
CA GLU A 548 -11.32 1.45 -17.58
C GLU A 548 -12.28 0.58 -16.78
N VAL A 549 -11.73 -0.26 -15.91
CA VAL A 549 -12.50 -1.10 -14.98
C VAL A 549 -11.85 -1.10 -13.61
N ALA A 550 -12.67 -1.06 -12.56
CA ALA A 550 -12.20 -1.27 -11.20
C ALA A 550 -11.99 -2.77 -10.93
N VAL A 551 -10.93 -3.10 -10.19
CA VAL A 551 -10.64 -4.47 -9.74
C VAL A 551 -10.17 -4.45 -8.29
N LYS A 552 -10.74 -5.35 -7.49
CA LYS A 552 -10.33 -5.57 -6.11
C LYS A 552 -9.45 -6.82 -6.03
N VAL A 553 -8.23 -6.65 -5.56
CA VAL A 553 -7.24 -7.71 -5.40
C VAL A 553 -7.30 -8.26 -3.98
N VAL A 554 -7.61 -9.54 -3.87
CA VAL A 554 -7.75 -10.31 -2.63
C VAL A 554 -7.27 -11.75 -2.88
N GLU A 555 -7.28 -12.57 -1.84
CA GLU A 555 -7.01 -14.01 -1.99
C GLU A 555 -8.00 -14.67 -2.97
N ALA A 556 -7.49 -15.43 -3.93
CA ALA A 556 -8.31 -16.18 -4.89
C ALA A 556 -7.64 -17.51 -5.24
N ALA A 557 -8.43 -18.53 -5.57
CA ALA A 557 -7.92 -19.87 -5.90
C ALA A 557 -7.02 -19.89 -7.16
N PHE A 558 -7.23 -18.93 -8.08
CA PHE A 558 -6.42 -18.76 -9.29
C PHE A 558 -5.89 -17.32 -9.38
N TYR A 559 -6.76 -16.37 -9.73
CA TYR A 559 -6.44 -14.95 -9.87
C TYR A 559 -7.69 -14.08 -9.63
N CYS A 560 -7.47 -12.79 -9.38
CA CYS A 560 -8.53 -11.78 -9.33
C CYS A 560 -8.94 -11.42 -10.77
N LEU A 561 -10.20 -11.64 -11.09
CA LEU A 561 -10.75 -11.30 -12.40
C LEU A 561 -11.11 -9.82 -12.48
N ALA A 562 -10.42 -9.10 -13.35
CA ALA A 562 -10.88 -7.79 -13.78
C ALA A 562 -12.11 -7.96 -14.70
N PRO A 563 -13.12 -7.07 -14.59
CA PRO A 563 -14.23 -7.07 -15.54
C PRO A 563 -13.73 -6.98 -16.99
N ALA A 564 -14.39 -7.68 -17.92
CA ALA A 564 -14.03 -7.63 -19.33
C ALA A 564 -14.23 -6.20 -19.88
N MET A 565 -13.24 -5.70 -20.60
CA MET A 565 -13.30 -4.41 -21.29
C MET A 565 -13.64 -4.64 -22.76
N ASP A 566 -14.80 -4.16 -23.20
CA ASP A 566 -15.13 -4.13 -24.63
C ASP A 566 -14.87 -2.70 -25.13
N LEU A 567 -13.70 -2.49 -25.72
CA LEU A 567 -13.35 -1.31 -26.49
C LEU A 567 -14.29 -1.29 -27.69
N LYS A 568 -15.44 -0.65 -27.58
CA LYS A 568 -16.27 -0.41 -28.76
C LYS A 568 -15.45 0.46 -29.70
N GLU A 569 -15.64 0.30 -31.02
CA GLU A 569 -15.32 1.38 -31.96
C GLU A 569 -15.85 2.66 -31.30
N ALA A 570 -15.06 3.73 -31.33
CA ALA A 570 -15.67 5.04 -31.22
C ALA A 570 -16.74 5.05 -32.31
N THR A 571 -17.99 4.74 -31.94
CA THR A 571 -19.10 5.24 -32.71
C THR A 571 -18.79 6.71 -32.80
N ASP A 572 -18.85 7.29 -34.00
CA ASP A 572 -18.86 8.73 -34.19
C ASP A 572 -20.07 9.39 -33.48
N THR A 573 -20.58 8.82 -32.38
CA THR A 573 -21.12 9.57 -31.26
C THR A 573 -19.97 10.39 -30.69
N VAL A 574 -19.75 11.52 -31.33
CA VAL A 574 -18.94 12.60 -30.82
C VAL A 574 -19.24 12.80 -29.33
N ASP A 575 -18.21 12.60 -28.50
CA ASP A 575 -18.30 12.64 -27.06
C ASP A 575 -18.43 14.09 -26.62
N LYS A 576 -19.68 14.48 -26.39
CA LYS A 576 -20.07 15.80 -25.92
C LYS A 576 -20.07 15.92 -24.40
N THR A 577 -19.74 14.86 -23.67
CA THR A 577 -19.96 14.81 -22.21
C THR A 577 -19.14 15.86 -21.49
N ILE A 578 -17.89 16.08 -21.90
CA ILE A 578 -17.01 17.10 -21.31
C ILE A 578 -17.46 18.50 -21.71
N LEU A 579 -17.79 18.72 -22.99
CA LEU A 579 -18.30 20.01 -23.46
C LEU A 579 -19.62 20.38 -22.77
N GLN A 580 -20.51 19.41 -22.57
CA GLN A 580 -21.78 19.57 -21.86
C GLN A 580 -21.55 19.93 -20.40
N ALA A 581 -20.69 19.18 -19.70
CA ALA A 581 -20.37 19.46 -18.29
C ALA A 581 -19.74 20.85 -18.11
N VAL A 582 -18.84 21.26 -19.01
CA VAL A 582 -18.19 22.58 -18.96
C VAL A 582 -19.19 23.69 -19.30
N ALA A 583 -20.04 23.51 -20.32
CA ALA A 583 -21.09 24.46 -20.66
C ALA A 583 -22.12 24.61 -19.54
N ASP A 584 -22.49 23.51 -18.86
CA ASP A 584 -23.40 23.52 -17.71
C ASP A 584 -22.79 24.30 -16.53
N ILE A 585 -21.50 24.08 -16.22
CA ILE A 585 -20.78 24.83 -15.18
C ILE A 585 -20.74 26.33 -15.54
N TYR A 586 -20.35 26.67 -16.76
CA TYR A 586 -20.21 28.06 -17.19
C TYR A 586 -21.54 28.78 -17.37
N SER A 587 -22.63 28.06 -17.60
CA SER A 587 -24.00 28.61 -17.55
C SER A 587 -24.43 29.06 -16.15
N THR A 588 -23.67 28.70 -15.10
CA THR A 588 -23.91 29.17 -13.73
C THR A 588 -23.15 30.46 -13.39
N TYR A 589 -22.26 30.93 -14.26
CA TYR A 589 -21.51 32.15 -14.02
C TYR A 589 -22.45 33.36 -14.12
N ASP A 590 -22.24 34.33 -13.25
CA ASP A 590 -23.05 35.54 -13.20
C ASP A 590 -22.39 36.64 -14.05
N GLU A 591 -23.12 37.14 -15.06
CA GLU A 591 -22.67 38.22 -15.95
C GLU A 591 -22.16 39.44 -15.18
N THR A 592 -22.72 39.70 -14.01
CA THR A 592 -22.39 40.86 -13.18
C THR A 592 -21.03 40.77 -12.49
N GLU A 593 -20.43 39.58 -12.40
CA GLU A 593 -19.11 39.37 -11.79
C GLU A 593 -17.93 39.69 -12.72
N TYR A 594 -18.21 39.99 -14.01
CA TYR A 594 -17.20 40.11 -15.06
C TYR A 594 -17.36 41.40 -15.87
N THR A 595 -16.27 41.92 -16.46
CA THR A 595 -16.37 43.13 -17.30
C THR A 595 -17.23 42.85 -18.52
N LYS A 596 -18.02 43.84 -18.98
CA LYS A 596 -18.88 43.70 -20.17
C LYS A 596 -18.11 43.25 -21.41
N GLU A 597 -16.86 43.69 -21.57
CA GLU A 597 -16.01 43.32 -22.71
C GLU A 597 -15.55 41.86 -22.64
N SER A 598 -15.03 41.40 -21.50
CA SER A 598 -14.63 39.99 -21.34
C SER A 598 -15.82 39.04 -21.31
N TRP A 599 -16.95 39.49 -20.77
CA TRP A 599 -18.18 38.72 -20.73
C TRP A 599 -18.77 38.53 -22.13
N ALA A 600 -18.76 39.54 -22.99
CA ALA A 600 -19.25 39.41 -24.36
C ALA A 600 -18.52 38.31 -25.15
N VAL A 601 -17.20 38.18 -24.97
CA VAL A 601 -16.39 37.13 -25.60
C VAL A 601 -16.72 35.74 -25.03
N PHE A 602 -16.88 35.64 -23.71
CA PHE A 602 -17.25 34.40 -23.03
C PHE A 602 -18.67 33.94 -23.35
N ALA A 603 -19.64 34.85 -23.34
CA ALA A 603 -21.03 34.57 -23.66
C ALA A 603 -21.19 34.05 -25.10
N GLN A 604 -20.47 34.65 -26.06
CA GLN A 604 -20.46 34.16 -27.43
C GLN A 604 -19.84 32.76 -27.53
N ALA A 605 -18.73 32.50 -26.85
CA ALA A 605 -18.11 31.18 -26.85
C ALA A 605 -18.99 30.10 -26.18
N LEU A 606 -19.77 30.48 -25.16
CA LEU A 606 -20.74 29.59 -24.51
C LEU A 606 -21.94 29.29 -25.43
N GLU A 607 -22.43 30.28 -26.15
CA GLU A 607 -23.48 30.10 -27.17
C GLU A 607 -23.00 29.19 -28.31
N ASP A 608 -21.77 29.41 -28.82
CA ASP A 608 -21.18 28.59 -29.88
C ASP A 608 -20.98 27.14 -29.41
N ALA A 609 -20.52 26.94 -28.17
CA ALA A 609 -20.41 25.62 -27.56
C ALA A 609 -21.76 24.92 -27.42
N GLN A 610 -22.81 25.64 -27.02
CA GLN A 610 -24.18 25.11 -26.95
C GLN A 610 -24.74 24.76 -28.34
N ALA A 611 -24.40 25.52 -29.38
CA ALA A 611 -24.77 25.20 -30.76
C ALA A 611 -24.09 23.91 -31.26
N VAL A 612 -22.82 23.69 -30.92
CA VAL A 612 -22.11 22.44 -31.21
C VAL A 612 -22.71 21.26 -30.43
N LEU A 613 -23.08 21.47 -29.16
CA LEU A 613 -23.79 20.47 -28.35
C LEU A 613 -25.14 20.07 -28.98
N ALA A 614 -25.89 21.04 -29.51
CA ALA A 614 -27.18 20.81 -30.17
C ALA A 614 -27.07 20.18 -31.57
N ASN A 615 -25.93 20.29 -32.24
CA ASN A 615 -25.72 19.74 -33.58
C ASN A 615 -25.46 18.23 -33.54
N GLU A 616 -26.46 17.40 -33.85
CA GLU A 616 -26.34 15.93 -33.89
C GLU A 616 -25.27 15.41 -34.87
N ALA A 617 -24.84 16.22 -35.84
CA ALA A 617 -23.81 15.89 -36.83
C ALA A 617 -22.45 16.57 -36.56
N ALA A 618 -22.27 17.22 -35.39
CA ALA A 618 -20.98 17.81 -35.02
C ALA A 618 -19.89 16.75 -35.03
N THR A 619 -18.69 17.09 -35.50
CA THR A 619 -17.51 16.21 -35.45
C THR A 619 -16.77 16.33 -34.11
N GLN A 620 -15.93 15.36 -33.76
CA GLN A 620 -15.13 15.43 -32.52
C GLN A 620 -14.16 16.62 -32.55
N GLU A 621 -13.60 16.94 -33.72
CA GLU A 621 -12.77 18.12 -33.91
C GLU A 621 -13.56 19.42 -33.64
N GLU A 622 -14.83 19.50 -34.04
CA GLU A 622 -15.71 20.64 -33.73
C GLU A 622 -16.05 20.73 -32.24
N VAL A 623 -16.24 19.59 -31.55
CA VAL A 623 -16.48 19.56 -30.10
C VAL A 623 -15.24 19.93 -29.30
N ASP A 624 -14.07 19.43 -29.70
CA ASP A 624 -12.80 19.75 -29.05
C ASP A 624 -12.43 21.23 -29.27
N ALA A 625 -12.63 21.74 -30.49
CA ALA A 625 -12.42 23.15 -30.80
C ALA A 625 -13.39 24.07 -30.02
N ALA A 626 -14.66 23.68 -29.88
CA ALA A 626 -15.62 24.42 -29.08
C ALA A 626 -15.27 24.39 -27.58
N LEU A 627 -14.81 23.25 -27.06
CA LEU A 627 -14.35 23.10 -25.69
C LEU A 627 -13.12 23.97 -25.40
N GLU A 628 -12.14 23.95 -26.30
CA GLU A 628 -10.93 24.79 -26.19
C GLU A 628 -11.28 26.27 -26.28
N THR A 629 -12.13 26.67 -27.24
CA THR A 629 -12.59 28.06 -27.40
C THR A 629 -13.33 28.55 -26.15
N LEU A 630 -14.24 27.73 -25.61
CA LEU A 630 -15.00 28.05 -24.39
C LEU A 630 -14.08 28.16 -23.17
N LYS A 631 -13.14 27.23 -22.98
CA LYS A 631 -12.13 27.31 -21.89
C LYS A 631 -11.24 28.53 -22.02
N ASN A 632 -10.79 28.85 -23.23
CA ASN A 632 -9.95 30.02 -23.47
C ASN A 632 -10.72 31.32 -23.21
N ALA A 633 -11.96 31.43 -23.66
CA ALA A 633 -12.82 32.58 -23.38
C ALA A 633 -13.12 32.71 -21.86
N ALA A 634 -13.35 31.59 -21.17
CA ALA A 634 -13.52 31.55 -19.72
C ALA A 634 -12.24 31.98 -18.97
N SER A 635 -11.05 31.60 -19.46
CA SER A 635 -9.78 32.05 -18.89
C SER A 635 -9.48 33.54 -19.18
N GLY A 636 -10.08 34.08 -20.24
CA GLY A 636 -10.05 35.50 -20.60
C GLY A 636 -11.09 36.34 -19.85
N LEU A 637 -11.94 35.73 -19.03
CA LEU A 637 -12.86 36.46 -18.15
C LEU A 637 -12.06 37.34 -17.20
N THR A 638 -12.25 38.65 -17.37
CA THR A 638 -11.72 39.65 -16.45
C THR A 638 -12.83 39.94 -15.46
N LYS A 639 -12.59 39.66 -14.18
CA LYS A 639 -13.54 40.04 -13.13
C LYS A 639 -13.89 41.51 -13.30
N ALA A 640 -15.17 41.83 -13.24
CA ALA A 640 -15.59 43.20 -13.04
C ALA A 640 -14.82 43.66 -11.80
N GLU A 641 -14.21 44.85 -11.86
CA GLU A 641 -13.71 45.45 -10.65
C GLU A 641 -14.87 45.42 -9.67
N ILE A 642 -14.70 44.70 -8.55
CA ILE A 642 -15.68 44.75 -7.47
C ILE A 642 -15.79 46.24 -7.17
N PRO A 643 -16.95 46.89 -7.39
CA PRO A 643 -17.09 48.25 -6.93
C PRO A 643 -16.82 48.17 -5.44
N VAL A 644 -15.75 48.82 -5.00
CA VAL A 644 -15.54 49.05 -3.57
C VAL A 644 -16.88 49.55 -3.08
N PRO A 645 -17.57 48.86 -2.14
CA PRO A 645 -18.94 49.20 -1.79
C PRO A 645 -18.96 50.69 -1.47
N VAL A 646 -19.62 51.45 -2.33
CA VAL A 646 -19.53 52.90 -2.29
C VAL A 646 -20.14 53.36 -0.97
N ASP A 647 -19.31 53.93 -0.10
CA ASP A 647 -19.69 54.33 1.24
C ASP A 647 -20.51 55.61 1.19
N LYS A 648 -21.83 55.44 1.09
CA LYS A 648 -22.79 56.53 1.09
C LYS A 648 -23.20 56.95 2.51
N ASN A 649 -22.62 56.38 3.56
CA ASN A 649 -23.08 56.67 4.93
C ASN A 649 -22.78 58.11 5.32
N ALA A 650 -21.59 58.62 4.99
CA ALA A 650 -21.19 59.98 5.31
C ALA A 650 -22.13 61.02 4.66
N ILE A 651 -22.40 60.88 3.36
CA ILE A 651 -23.31 61.78 2.64
C ILE A 651 -24.77 61.66 3.10
N LYS A 652 -25.26 60.45 3.43
CA LYS A 652 -26.59 60.25 4.03
C LYS A 652 -26.74 60.95 5.38
N VAL A 653 -25.71 60.88 6.23
CA VAL A 653 -25.70 61.52 7.54
C VAL A 653 -25.66 63.05 7.40
N VAL A 654 -24.75 63.58 6.58
CA VAL A 654 -24.61 65.04 6.39
C VAL A 654 -25.85 65.64 5.72
N ALA A 655 -26.39 65.00 4.68
CA ALA A 655 -27.64 65.43 4.06
C ALA A 655 -28.82 65.36 5.04
N GLY A 656 -28.88 64.32 5.88
CA GLY A 656 -29.86 64.22 6.96
C GLY A 656 -29.77 65.38 7.94
N ILE A 657 -28.57 65.80 8.33
CA ILE A 657 -28.35 66.94 9.24
C ILE A 657 -28.84 68.24 8.60
N TYR A 658 -28.38 68.58 7.39
CA TYR A 658 -28.77 69.84 6.76
C TYR A 658 -30.27 69.91 6.42
N LYS A 659 -30.93 68.79 6.14
CA LYS A 659 -32.39 68.72 6.00
C LYS A 659 -33.17 69.05 7.28
N THR A 660 -32.52 69.04 8.44
CA THR A 660 -33.15 69.47 9.70
C THR A 660 -32.96 70.95 10.01
N TYR A 661 -32.15 71.66 9.22
CA TYR A 661 -31.95 73.09 9.41
C TYR A 661 -33.21 73.85 9.00
N ASP A 662 -33.49 74.95 9.68
CA ASP A 662 -34.64 75.81 9.38
C ASP A 662 -34.22 76.84 8.32
N GLU A 663 -34.85 76.79 7.15
CA GLU A 663 -34.62 77.73 6.03
C GLU A 663 -34.68 79.19 6.48
N THR A 664 -35.54 79.50 7.46
CA THR A 664 -35.76 80.89 7.92
C THR A 664 -34.59 81.46 8.73
N GLU A 665 -33.66 80.62 9.21
CA GLU A 665 -32.48 81.06 9.94
C GLU A 665 -31.32 81.51 9.02
N TYR A 666 -31.46 81.35 7.71
CA TYR A 666 -30.39 81.57 6.73
C TYR A 666 -30.80 82.51 5.59
N THR A 667 -29.83 83.17 4.95
CA THR A 667 -30.12 84.04 3.81
C THR A 667 -30.64 83.20 2.64
N LYS A 668 -31.62 83.74 1.91
CA LYS A 668 -32.21 83.04 0.76
C LYS A 668 -31.17 82.59 -0.27
N GLU A 669 -30.13 83.40 -0.49
CA GLU A 669 -29.05 83.10 -1.43
C GLU A 669 -28.20 81.90 -0.96
N SER A 670 -27.70 81.92 0.29
CA SER A 670 -26.91 80.80 0.82
C SER A 670 -27.73 79.52 1.00
N TRP A 671 -29.03 79.66 1.31
CA TRP A 671 -29.96 78.54 1.38
C TRP A 671 -30.22 77.88 0.03
N THR A 672 -30.35 78.68 -1.04
CA THR A 672 -30.55 78.15 -2.41
C THR A 672 -29.37 77.27 -2.84
N ILE A 673 -28.14 77.67 -2.49
CA ILE A 673 -26.92 76.89 -2.77
C ILE A 673 -26.94 75.55 -2.02
N LEU A 674 -27.37 75.55 -0.75
CA LEU A 674 -27.52 74.32 0.03
C LEU A 674 -28.64 73.42 -0.52
N GLU A 675 -29.77 73.97 -0.95
CA GLU A 675 -30.88 73.22 -1.53
C GLU A 675 -30.45 72.51 -2.83
N GLU A 676 -29.72 73.20 -3.70
CA GLU A 676 -29.16 72.60 -4.91
C GLU A 676 -28.14 71.50 -4.59
N ALA A 677 -27.27 71.71 -3.61
CA ALA A 677 -26.30 70.70 -3.17
C ALA A 677 -26.97 69.47 -2.55
N LEU A 678 -28.04 69.65 -1.75
CA LEU A 678 -28.84 68.55 -1.20
C LEU A 678 -29.53 67.74 -2.30
N LYS A 679 -29.98 68.39 -3.37
CA LYS A 679 -30.57 67.71 -4.52
C LYS A 679 -29.55 66.84 -5.26
N VAL A 680 -28.33 67.33 -5.45
CA VAL A 680 -27.22 66.55 -6.03
C VAL A 680 -26.86 65.38 -5.12
N ALA A 681 -26.78 65.61 -3.80
CA ALA A 681 -26.53 64.56 -2.82
C ALA A 681 -27.61 63.46 -2.85
N ASP A 682 -28.90 63.82 -2.95
CA ASP A 682 -29.98 62.83 -3.05
C ASP A 682 -29.94 62.03 -4.34
N GLN A 683 -29.57 62.65 -5.47
CA GLN A 683 -29.38 61.95 -6.75
C GLN A 683 -28.26 60.93 -6.66
N VAL A 684 -27.10 61.34 -6.13
CA VAL A 684 -25.94 60.46 -5.92
C VAL A 684 -26.25 59.36 -4.90
N ILE A 685 -27.03 59.64 -3.86
CA ILE A 685 -27.46 58.62 -2.88
C ILE A 685 -28.35 57.56 -3.54
N ALA A 686 -29.30 57.97 -4.39
CA ALA A 686 -30.28 57.10 -5.02
C ALA A 686 -29.74 56.29 -6.22
N ASP A 687 -28.68 56.77 -6.87
CA ASP A 687 -28.08 56.10 -8.02
C ASP A 687 -27.25 54.88 -7.59
N GLU A 688 -27.72 53.68 -7.92
CA GLU A 688 -27.05 52.42 -7.55
C GLU A 688 -25.70 52.23 -8.27
N GLU A 689 -25.44 52.98 -9.34
CA GLU A 689 -24.24 52.87 -10.19
C GLU A 689 -23.19 53.98 -9.94
N THR A 690 -23.42 54.88 -8.97
CA THR A 690 -22.47 55.98 -8.68
C THR A 690 -21.13 55.48 -8.17
N THR A 691 -20.05 56.21 -8.44
CA THR A 691 -18.69 55.90 -7.98
C THR A 691 -18.37 56.54 -6.61
N GLN A 692 -17.36 56.03 -5.88
CA GLN A 692 -16.91 56.65 -4.62
C GLN A 692 -16.39 58.08 -4.84
N GLU A 693 -15.74 58.35 -5.97
CA GLU A 693 -15.26 59.69 -6.32
C GLU A 693 -16.44 60.67 -6.50
N GLU A 694 -17.53 60.23 -7.12
CA GLU A 694 -18.77 61.02 -7.24
C GLU A 694 -19.46 61.23 -5.89
N VAL A 695 -19.45 60.23 -5.01
CA VAL A 695 -19.97 60.35 -3.63
C VAL A 695 -19.13 61.32 -2.81
N ASP A 696 -17.81 61.25 -2.88
CA ASP A 696 -16.88 62.12 -2.16
C ASP A 696 -17.00 63.57 -2.69
N ALA A 697 -17.12 63.75 -4.01
CA ALA A 697 -17.32 65.06 -4.63
C ALA A 697 -18.67 65.68 -4.25
N ALA A 698 -19.75 64.89 -4.24
CA ALA A 698 -21.08 65.35 -3.82
C ALA A 698 -21.13 65.64 -2.31
N LEU A 699 -20.47 64.83 -1.48
CA LEU A 699 -20.31 65.06 -0.05
C LEU A 699 -19.55 66.37 0.21
N GLN A 700 -18.43 66.58 -0.47
CA GLN A 700 -17.65 67.81 -0.32
C GLN A 700 -18.46 69.04 -0.76
N THR A 701 -19.16 68.96 -1.90
CA THR A 701 -20.04 70.04 -2.38
C THR A 701 -21.14 70.37 -1.36
N LEU A 702 -21.73 69.34 -0.74
CA LEU A 702 -22.75 69.51 0.29
C LEU A 702 -22.18 70.12 1.58
N ILE A 703 -20.99 69.70 2.01
CA ILE A 703 -20.29 70.29 3.15
C ILE A 703 -19.97 71.75 2.87
N ASP A 704 -19.39 72.06 1.70
CA ASP A 704 -19.02 73.42 1.31
C ASP A 704 -20.24 74.34 1.24
N ALA A 705 -21.36 73.87 0.71
CA ALA A 705 -22.62 74.61 0.70
C ALA A 705 -23.17 74.84 2.12
N GLY A 706 -23.04 73.85 2.99
CA GLY A 706 -23.42 73.96 4.40
C GLY A 706 -22.51 74.87 5.22
N GLU A 707 -21.21 74.87 4.98
CA GLU A 707 -20.24 75.81 5.57
C GLU A 707 -20.42 77.22 5.01
N GLY A 708 -20.86 77.33 3.76
CA GLY A 708 -21.23 78.56 3.08
C GLY A 708 -22.57 79.14 3.51
N LEU A 709 -23.32 78.47 4.38
CA LEU A 709 -24.56 78.99 4.95
C LEU A 709 -24.30 80.30 5.70
N GLN A 710 -24.99 81.35 5.27
CA GLN A 710 -24.95 82.65 5.93
C GLN A 710 -26.24 82.80 6.71
N LYS A 711 -26.14 83.00 8.03
CA LYS A 711 -27.32 83.25 8.86
C LYS A 711 -28.08 84.46 8.33
N ALA A 712 -29.40 84.34 8.24
CA ALA A 712 -30.26 85.48 8.06
C ALA A 712 -30.00 86.44 9.22
N GLU A 713 -29.68 87.68 8.90
CA GLU A 713 -29.64 88.71 9.94
C GLU A 713 -31.04 88.78 10.54
N LYS A 714 -31.14 88.50 11.85
CA LYS A 714 -32.39 88.73 12.58
C LYS A 714 -32.75 90.20 12.40
N PRO A 715 -33.99 90.55 12.02
CA PRO A 715 -34.38 91.94 11.97
C PRO A 715 -34.15 92.54 13.36
N VAL A 716 -33.32 93.58 13.42
CA VAL A 716 -33.19 94.39 14.63
C VAL A 716 -34.58 94.94 14.91
N GLU A 717 -35.16 94.65 16.07
CA GLU A 717 -36.46 95.21 16.45
C GLU A 717 -36.31 96.73 16.59
N ILE A 718 -36.88 97.46 15.64
CA ILE A 718 -36.70 98.92 15.52
C ILE A 718 -37.60 99.61 16.55
N ASN A 719 -37.01 100.38 17.45
CA ASN A 719 -37.72 101.09 18.49
C ASN A 719 -38.32 102.39 17.94
N LYS A 720 -39.59 102.33 17.53
CA LYS A 720 -40.35 103.48 17.00
C LYS A 720 -41.13 104.25 18.07
N VAL A 721 -41.12 103.79 19.32
CA VAL A 721 -41.99 104.30 20.39
C VAL A 721 -41.81 105.81 20.62
N GLY A 722 -40.57 106.32 20.59
CA GLY A 722 -40.31 107.76 20.76
C GLY A 722 -40.93 108.63 19.65
N LEU A 723 -40.86 108.16 18.41
CA LEU A 723 -41.40 108.84 17.23
C LEU A 723 -42.94 108.77 17.17
N GLU A 724 -43.53 107.64 17.56
CA GLU A 724 -44.98 107.48 17.71
C GLU A 724 -45.56 108.45 18.75
N VAL A 725 -44.88 108.59 19.89
CA VAL A 725 -45.30 109.51 20.96
C VAL A 725 -45.19 110.97 20.49
N ALA A 726 -44.07 111.36 19.87
CA ALA A 726 -43.86 112.73 19.41
C ALA A 726 -44.89 113.15 18.34
N THR A 727 -45.10 112.31 17.31
CA THR A 727 -46.08 112.60 16.25
C THR A 727 -47.51 112.68 16.79
N THR A 728 -47.85 111.88 17.80
CA THR A 728 -49.16 111.94 18.47
C THR A 728 -49.36 113.24 19.23
N ILE A 729 -48.36 113.70 19.99
CA ILE A 729 -48.42 114.97 20.75
C ILE A 729 -48.49 116.17 19.79
N TYR A 730 -47.63 116.18 18.78
CA TYR A 730 -47.50 117.30 17.85
C TYR A 730 -48.67 117.43 16.87
N ALA A 731 -49.37 116.33 16.58
CA ALA A 731 -50.63 116.39 15.85
C ALA A 731 -51.76 117.16 16.59
N THR A 732 -51.62 117.44 17.89
CA THR A 732 -52.61 118.24 18.65
C THR A 732 -52.32 119.74 18.63
N TYR A 733 -51.22 120.19 18.03
CA TYR A 733 -50.87 121.61 17.99
C TYR A 733 -51.79 122.31 16.97
N ASP A 734 -52.26 123.52 17.31
CA ASP A 734 -53.13 124.30 16.42
C ASP A 734 -52.28 125.23 15.54
N ALA A 735 -52.35 125.02 14.23
CA ALA A 735 -51.65 125.82 13.23
C ALA A 735 -51.92 127.33 13.38
N ALA A 736 -53.10 127.72 13.87
CA ALA A 736 -53.48 129.11 14.02
C ALA A 736 -52.68 129.87 15.11
N GLU A 737 -51.99 129.17 16.02
CA GLU A 737 -51.18 129.80 17.06
C GLU A 737 -49.78 130.22 16.59
N TYR A 738 -49.34 129.76 15.42
CA TYR A 738 -47.97 129.87 14.94
C TYR A 738 -47.87 130.60 13.59
N THR A 739 -46.72 131.24 13.34
CA THR A 739 -46.47 131.92 12.07
C THR A 739 -46.51 130.92 10.93
N GLU A 740 -47.04 131.32 9.77
CA GLU A 740 -47.17 130.45 8.60
C GLU A 740 -45.82 129.85 8.18
N GLU A 741 -44.74 130.61 8.31
CA GLU A 741 -43.38 130.19 7.96
C GLU A 741 -42.84 129.12 8.93
N SER A 742 -42.91 129.33 10.25
CA SER A 742 -42.44 128.34 11.23
C SER A 742 -43.32 127.09 11.24
N TRP A 743 -44.63 127.25 11.03
CA TRP A 743 -45.57 126.14 10.92
C TRP A 743 -45.33 125.29 9.68
N ALA A 744 -45.03 125.89 8.53
CA ALA A 744 -44.75 125.12 7.31
C ALA A 744 -43.55 124.18 7.50
N VAL A 745 -42.49 124.64 8.18
CA VAL A 745 -41.30 123.82 8.48
C VAL A 745 -41.66 122.68 9.44
N PHE A 746 -42.42 122.96 10.49
CA PHE A 746 -42.87 121.95 11.46
C PHE A 746 -43.84 120.93 10.85
N ALA A 747 -44.82 121.37 10.05
CA ALA A 747 -45.78 120.50 9.39
C ALA A 747 -45.08 119.53 8.43
N GLN A 748 -44.08 120.01 7.67
CA GLN A 748 -43.29 119.15 6.81
C GLN A 748 -42.46 118.13 7.60
N ALA A 749 -41.87 118.54 8.73
CA ALA A 749 -41.14 117.64 9.60
C ALA A 749 -42.05 116.57 10.23
N LEU A 750 -43.28 116.94 10.60
CA LEU A 750 -44.28 116.01 11.14
C LEU A 750 -44.76 115.00 10.09
N GLU A 751 -45.00 115.45 8.86
CA GLU A 751 -45.37 114.57 7.73
C GLU A 751 -44.24 113.58 7.43
N ASN A 752 -42.98 114.05 7.39
CA ASN A 752 -41.82 113.19 7.18
C ASN A 752 -41.66 112.17 8.30
N ALA A 753 -41.86 112.57 9.56
CA ALA A 753 -41.84 111.68 10.71
C ALA A 753 -42.94 110.59 10.63
N GLN A 754 -44.14 110.94 10.18
CA GLN A 754 -45.22 109.98 9.96
C GLN A 754 -44.91 109.01 8.80
N ALA A 755 -44.25 109.48 7.73
CA ALA A 755 -43.82 108.63 6.63
C ALA A 755 -42.75 107.60 7.07
N VAL A 756 -41.82 108.00 7.96
CA VAL A 756 -40.82 107.08 8.54
C VAL A 756 -41.48 106.04 9.46
N LEU A 757 -42.50 106.42 10.24
CA LEU A 757 -43.28 105.46 11.03
C LEU A 757 -43.97 104.40 10.16
N ALA A 758 -44.62 104.83 9.07
CA ALA A 758 -45.33 103.95 8.15
C ALA A 758 -44.41 103.06 7.29
N ASN A 759 -43.12 103.40 7.17
CA ASN A 759 -42.15 102.58 6.45
C ASN A 759 -41.68 101.40 7.31
N GLU A 760 -42.16 100.21 6.99
CA GLU A 760 -41.76 98.96 7.67
C GLU A 760 -40.27 98.62 7.51
N ALA A 761 -39.59 99.21 6.51
CA ALA A 761 -38.16 99.05 6.25
C ALA A 761 -37.29 100.21 6.77
N ALA A 762 -37.86 101.21 7.46
CA ALA A 762 -37.09 102.33 8.02
C ALA A 762 -36.08 101.82 9.05
N THR A 763 -34.82 102.25 8.94
CA THR A 763 -33.73 101.90 9.87
C THR A 763 -33.86 102.64 11.21
N GLN A 764 -33.21 102.15 12.27
CA GLN A 764 -33.21 102.84 13.57
C GLN A 764 -32.61 104.25 13.47
N GLU A 765 -31.59 104.45 12.63
CA GLU A 765 -31.00 105.77 12.40
C GLU A 765 -31.99 106.72 11.70
N GLU A 766 -32.77 106.24 10.73
CA GLU A 766 -33.84 107.03 10.11
C GLU A 766 -34.97 107.38 11.10
N VAL A 767 -35.31 106.47 12.02
CA VAL A 767 -36.30 106.71 13.09
C VAL A 767 -35.79 107.75 14.09
N ASP A 768 -34.53 107.64 14.52
CA ASP A 768 -33.91 108.56 15.47
C ASP A 768 -33.74 109.97 14.85
N GLN A 769 -33.33 110.06 13.58
CA GLN A 769 -33.22 111.32 12.85
C GLN A 769 -34.59 111.98 12.62
N ALA A 770 -35.63 111.20 12.29
CA ALA A 770 -36.97 111.72 12.14
C ALA A 770 -37.54 112.27 13.46
N LEU A 771 -37.25 111.60 14.58
CA LEU A 771 -37.63 112.03 15.93
C LEU A 771 -36.94 113.34 16.30
N GLU A 772 -35.64 113.42 16.09
CA GLU A 772 -34.88 114.64 16.34
C GLU A 772 -35.36 115.80 15.45
N THR A 773 -35.61 115.53 14.17
CA THR A 773 -36.07 116.56 13.21
C THR A 773 -37.43 117.12 13.59
N VAL A 774 -38.41 116.29 13.94
CA VAL A 774 -39.74 116.78 14.33
C VAL A 774 -39.71 117.52 15.67
N MET A 775 -38.90 117.06 16.64
CA MET A 775 -38.72 117.76 17.92
C MET A 775 -38.03 119.12 17.74
N ASN A 776 -37.00 119.19 16.90
CA ASN A 776 -36.31 120.44 16.61
C ASN A 776 -37.20 121.43 15.84
N ALA A 777 -37.98 120.94 14.86
CA ALA A 777 -38.93 121.77 14.15
C ALA A 777 -40.06 122.26 15.08
N ALA A 778 -40.50 121.44 16.03
CA ALA A 778 -41.45 121.84 17.07
C ALA A 778 -40.87 122.94 17.98
N ALA A 779 -39.60 122.82 18.36
CA ALA A 779 -38.88 123.83 19.15
C ALA A 779 -38.67 125.15 18.38
N GLY A 780 -38.60 125.08 17.05
CA GLY A 780 -38.50 126.22 16.13
C GLY A 780 -39.83 126.89 15.77
N LEU A 781 -40.95 126.44 16.34
CA LEU A 781 -42.25 127.08 16.13
C LEU A 781 -42.30 128.49 16.74
N GLU A 782 -42.61 129.48 15.91
CA GLU A 782 -42.74 130.88 16.31
C GLU A 782 -44.23 131.23 16.40
N LYS A 783 -44.67 131.79 17.52
CA LYS A 783 -46.07 132.17 17.69
C LYS A 783 -46.43 133.41 16.86
N VAL A 784 -47.64 133.48 16.34
CA VAL A 784 -48.14 134.71 15.70
C VAL A 784 -48.18 135.83 16.75
N GLU A 785 -47.39 136.90 16.59
CA GLU A 785 -47.43 138.03 17.52
C GLU A 785 -48.77 138.76 17.46
N ARG A 786 -49.56 138.67 18.55
CA ARG A 786 -50.68 139.58 18.84
C ARG A 786 -50.18 140.74 19.70
N PRO A 787 -50.63 142.00 19.45
CA PRO A 787 -50.13 143.16 20.18
C PRO A 787 -50.44 143.11 21.68
N ALA A 788 -49.49 143.64 22.47
CA ALA A 788 -49.36 143.53 23.92
C ALA A 788 -50.57 144.02 24.75
N GLU A 789 -50.92 143.27 25.79
CA GLU A 789 -51.76 143.75 26.90
C GLU A 789 -50.89 144.13 28.11
N GLN A 790 -51.09 145.35 28.64
CA GLN A 790 -50.45 145.85 29.87
C GLN A 790 -51.07 145.22 31.12
N THR A 791 -50.26 144.89 32.14
CA THR A 791 -50.75 144.69 33.52
C THR A 791 -49.83 145.36 34.56
N LEU A 792 -50.49 146.08 35.48
CA LEU A 792 -49.94 146.94 36.55
C LEU A 792 -49.01 146.20 37.53
N LYS A 793 -48.09 146.95 38.14
CA LYS A 793 -47.19 146.51 39.24
C LYS A 793 -47.68 147.05 40.57
N VAL A 794 -47.56 146.28 41.65
CA VAL A 794 -47.96 146.66 43.02
C VAL A 794 -46.73 146.87 43.90
N SER A 795 -46.71 147.96 44.68
CA SER A 795 -45.61 148.27 45.60
C SER A 795 -46.10 148.38 47.04
N TYR A 796 -45.41 147.76 47.99
CA TYR A 796 -45.79 147.77 49.41
C TYR A 796 -44.62 147.84 50.38
N ARG A 797 -44.86 148.34 51.60
CA ARG A 797 -43.90 148.32 52.72
C ARG A 797 -44.54 147.96 54.04
N THR A 798 -43.75 147.49 55.00
CA THR A 798 -44.23 147.09 56.34
C THR A 798 -43.62 147.93 57.47
N HIS A 799 -44.39 148.24 58.52
CA HIS A 799 -43.92 148.78 59.79
C HIS A 799 -43.57 147.64 60.73
N VAL A 800 -42.34 147.57 61.22
CA VAL A 800 -41.89 146.52 62.14
C VAL A 800 -41.69 147.11 63.53
N GLN A 801 -42.13 146.41 64.57
CA GLN A 801 -42.03 146.82 65.97
C GLN A 801 -40.60 147.26 66.32
N ASN A 802 -40.47 148.43 66.94
CA ASN A 802 -39.21 149.10 67.29
C ASN A 802 -38.35 149.58 66.10
N ASP A 803 -38.54 149.07 64.88
CA ASP A 803 -37.76 149.44 63.68
C ASP A 803 -38.50 150.43 62.76
N GLY A 804 -39.81 150.60 62.91
CA GLY A 804 -40.61 151.54 62.12
C GLY A 804 -40.98 151.05 60.71
N TRP A 805 -41.53 151.96 59.88
CA TRP A 805 -41.81 151.71 58.46
C TRP A 805 -40.53 151.43 57.67
N GLN A 806 -40.48 150.28 57.00
CA GLN A 806 -39.38 149.88 56.11
C GLN A 806 -39.55 150.49 54.70
N ASP A 807 -38.60 150.25 53.80
CA ASP A 807 -38.70 150.71 52.41
C ASP A 807 -39.76 149.92 51.61
N PHE A 808 -40.30 150.58 50.57
CA PHE A 808 -41.23 149.97 49.62
C PHE A 808 -40.51 148.98 48.72
N VAL A 809 -41.10 147.79 48.59
CA VAL A 809 -40.71 146.75 47.64
C VAL A 809 -41.84 146.53 46.64
N SER A 810 -41.60 145.89 45.51
CA SER A 810 -42.65 145.66 44.51
C SER A 810 -42.69 144.21 44.07
N ASP A 811 -43.87 143.77 43.64
CA ASP A 811 -44.10 142.50 42.94
C ASP A 811 -43.36 141.28 43.53
N GLY A 812 -43.79 140.85 44.72
CA GLY A 812 -43.37 139.59 45.34
C GLY A 812 -42.11 139.67 46.18
N GLU A 813 -41.43 140.82 46.20
CA GLU A 813 -40.31 141.04 47.13
C GLU A 813 -40.78 141.12 48.59
N THR A 814 -39.91 140.69 49.51
CA THR A 814 -40.22 140.64 50.94
C THR A 814 -40.02 142.00 51.59
N SER A 815 -41.06 142.57 52.19
CA SER A 815 -40.95 143.74 53.07
C SER A 815 -41.03 143.32 54.55
N GLY A 816 -40.07 143.77 55.36
CA GLY A 816 -39.96 143.45 56.79
C GLY A 816 -38.58 142.91 57.16
N THR A 817 -38.39 142.49 58.41
CA THR A 817 -37.14 141.86 58.88
C THR A 817 -37.36 140.39 59.21
N HIS A 818 -36.35 139.54 58.97
CA HIS A 818 -36.39 138.10 59.28
C HIS A 818 -35.48 137.77 60.46
N GLY A 819 -35.92 136.83 61.31
CA GLY A 819 -35.11 136.26 62.40
C GLY A 819 -34.94 137.13 63.65
N ARG A 820 -35.50 138.34 63.70
CA ARG A 820 -35.33 139.26 64.85
C ARG A 820 -36.39 139.11 65.95
N GLY A 821 -37.43 138.31 65.75
CA GLY A 821 -38.52 138.12 66.72
C GLY A 821 -39.40 139.36 66.97
N LEU A 822 -39.33 140.37 66.09
CA LEU A 822 -40.14 141.58 66.16
C LEU A 822 -41.43 141.40 65.36
N ARG A 823 -42.55 141.92 65.88
CA ARG A 823 -43.85 141.80 65.20
C ARG A 823 -44.01 142.88 64.13
N LEU A 824 -44.66 142.52 63.02
CA LEU A 824 -45.12 143.48 62.01
C LEU A 824 -46.35 144.22 62.56
N GLU A 825 -46.27 145.54 62.60
CA GLU A 825 -47.27 146.44 63.19
C GLU A 825 -48.15 147.15 62.15
N GLY A 826 -47.78 147.13 60.86
CA GLY A 826 -48.62 147.66 59.76
C GLY A 826 -48.05 147.39 58.37
N ILE A 827 -48.87 147.50 57.31
CA ILE A 827 -48.46 147.43 55.89
C ILE A 827 -49.11 148.56 55.07
N GLU A 828 -48.39 149.16 54.13
CA GLU A 828 -48.83 150.23 53.22
C GLU A 828 -48.61 149.78 51.77
N ILE A 829 -49.62 149.89 50.89
CA ILE A 829 -49.60 149.41 49.50
C ILE A 829 -50.02 150.53 48.54
N ARG A 830 -49.39 150.62 47.36
CA ARG A 830 -49.75 151.54 46.27
C ARG A 830 -49.53 150.96 44.88
#